data_AF-A0A1T5BV10-F1
#
_entry.id   AF-A0A1T5BV10-F1
#
_cell.length_a   1.000
_cell.length_b   1.000
_cell.length_c   1.000
_cell.angle_alpha   90.00
_cell.angle_beta   90.00
_cell.angle_gamma   90.00
#
_symmetry.space_group_name_H-M   'P 1'
#
loop_
_entity.id
_entity.type
_entity.pdbx_description
1 polymer ?
#
loop_
_entity_poly.entity_id
_entity_poly.type
_entity_poly.pdbx_seq_one_letter_code
_entity_poly.pdbx_strand_id
1 'polypeptide(L)'
;MGMKEIKADDMLHTIGERVEEVEILLKGQVRVSNSYGSMILKTGALIGCFETPDEEYVYDYEAVDDVTVYTHEFTSVEDIAKVVQMQGKISPVLASSSVKTALDLYSWYEKLHTETEARYHSVKSDFDSYPALTIQTGQEAKEYPEVQSLAAPPEKEGLEGWRMTYLNSLMENDALVRKGFYAISPDLCIGTVMRMSEFDTTVSSQIMELAEYREKLEEAVGDFEFDFRFLKSRTEQAGAAAGGEEVTKEITGAMDIILGYAGSNAETSRNMHQLVDQFIAAPDKNDTSDEMRKLRKELARDFYKIYTDVYMKTLEDPTPPPEVRMFLMFGFLDERLVGKEDTAKLYNLMLHWRPDPNNHVFTVPEWLRRIYEMKENPSKNEFDADYPEYLREQVQSGNITKAQAAELQNDRKERVKFEIENLLAMGNRVTYGRITTFIPQFNSEEIIRPLDQTLLTKDKLMQAIDKLREIDFSCFYRETFRNYADLEINQFIKNVEVLPNIILMPNMGSRTLMWQEIDGKKRDTPARMLMPIFFTEDLDEAIVKLCGEYRWEMCRRIQGVHWNDVTDPSLTSEYCDYLQFYKKNHELSPDTREKIKTALQKARNNYRGVFIQDYNMYIRNEASGSARMNKVARGIVYRYCPFPKALRDKMHENPQYADIIDKWKVKQSGKAKLVQVAIKKVENLGKEVPAEMTEELDYLLR
;
A
#
# COMPACT_ATOMS: atom_id res chain seq x y z
N MET A 1 -20.02 22.65 49.28
CA MET A 1 -18.85 22.04 48.61
C MET A 1 -17.55 22.62 49.18
N GLY A 2 -16.40 22.00 48.89
CA GLY A 2 -15.12 22.28 49.56
C GLY A 2 -13.94 22.16 48.59
N MET A 3 -12.72 22.11 49.14
CA MET A 3 -11.48 22.07 48.36
C MET A 3 -11.31 20.70 47.67
N LYS A 4 -11.05 20.69 46.36
CA LYS A 4 -10.73 19.49 45.55
C LYS A 4 -9.31 19.64 44.98
N GLU A 5 -8.56 18.53 44.96
CA GLU A 5 -7.27 18.42 44.26
C GLU A 5 -7.46 17.54 43.04
N ILE A 6 -6.93 17.99 41.89
CA ILE A 6 -7.11 17.37 40.58
C ILE A 6 -5.72 17.24 39.98
N LYS A 7 -5.39 16.05 39.47
CA LYS A 7 -4.05 15.81 38.93
C LYS A 7 -3.94 16.40 37.52
N ALA A 8 -2.71 16.65 37.09
CA ALA A 8 -2.44 16.98 35.70
C ALA A 8 -3.09 15.95 34.76
N ASP A 9 -3.65 16.45 33.65
CA ASP A 9 -4.38 15.74 32.60
C ASP A 9 -5.74 15.12 33.01
N ASP A 10 -6.19 15.29 34.27
CA ASP A 10 -7.53 14.88 34.69
C ASP A 10 -8.59 15.95 34.31
N MET A 11 -9.79 15.48 33.94
CA MET A 11 -10.93 16.34 33.60
C MET A 11 -11.63 16.85 34.87
N LEU A 12 -11.91 18.15 34.90
CA LEU A 12 -12.77 18.82 35.89
C LEU A 12 -14.23 18.61 35.52
N HIS A 13 -14.57 19.01 34.29
CA HIS A 13 -15.89 18.92 33.69
C HIS A 13 -15.72 18.63 32.20
N THR A 14 -16.67 17.90 31.64
CA THR A 14 -16.65 17.49 30.23
C THR A 14 -17.88 18.02 29.52
N ILE A 15 -17.76 18.32 28.23
CA ILE A 15 -18.89 18.70 27.38
C ILE A 15 -20.03 17.67 27.51
N GLY A 16 -21.27 18.16 27.70
CA GLY A 16 -22.46 17.32 27.88
C GLY A 16 -22.75 16.90 29.32
N GLU A 17 -21.85 17.15 30.28
CA GLU A 17 -22.16 17.02 31.70
C GLU A 17 -23.06 18.17 32.16
N ARG A 18 -23.89 17.93 33.18
CA ARG A 18 -24.79 18.97 33.72
C ARG A 18 -24.01 19.97 34.56
N VAL A 19 -24.28 21.26 34.35
CA VAL A 19 -23.68 22.37 35.09
C VAL A 19 -24.32 22.47 36.48
N GLU A 20 -23.58 22.03 37.51
CA GLU A 20 -24.01 22.03 38.92
C GLU A 20 -23.01 22.75 39.85
N GLU A 21 -21.82 23.09 39.35
CA GLU A 21 -20.71 23.62 40.14
C GLU A 21 -20.11 24.90 39.52
N VAL A 22 -19.65 25.80 40.39
CA VAL A 22 -18.81 26.95 40.05
C VAL A 22 -17.60 26.94 41.00
N GLU A 23 -16.39 27.04 40.45
CA GLU A 23 -15.17 26.87 41.24
C GLU A 23 -14.25 28.07 41.19
N ILE A 24 -13.46 28.23 42.26
CA ILE A 24 -12.32 29.14 42.28
C ILE A 24 -11.04 28.33 42.09
N LEU A 25 -10.25 28.68 41.09
CA LEU A 25 -8.93 28.11 40.87
C LEU A 25 -7.92 28.67 41.87
N LEU A 26 -7.55 27.88 42.88
CA LEU A 26 -6.62 28.29 43.94
C LEU A 26 -5.15 28.05 43.58
N LYS A 27 -4.86 27.03 42.78
CA LYS A 27 -3.51 26.67 42.34
C LYS A 27 -3.59 25.93 41.00
N GLY A 28 -2.60 26.16 40.14
CA GLY A 28 -2.46 25.47 38.87
C GLY A 28 -3.13 26.20 37.71
N GLN A 29 -3.30 25.49 36.61
CA GLN A 29 -3.87 25.98 35.36
C GLN A 29 -4.91 24.99 34.82
N VAL A 30 -6.02 25.53 34.33
CA VAL A 30 -7.08 24.74 33.70
C VAL A 30 -7.21 25.18 32.25
N ARG A 31 -7.15 24.24 31.33
CA ARG A 31 -7.44 24.45 29.92
C ARG A 31 -8.95 24.36 29.74
N VAL A 32 -9.52 25.37 29.10
CA VAL A 32 -10.91 25.38 28.64
C VAL A 32 -10.87 25.19 27.14
N SER A 33 -11.57 24.19 26.60
CA SER A 33 -11.50 23.85 25.18
C SER A 33 -12.81 23.37 24.60
N ASN A 34 -12.96 23.52 23.29
CA ASN A 34 -13.93 22.80 22.48
C ASN A 34 -13.25 22.35 21.17
N SER A 35 -14.01 21.82 20.21
CA SER A 35 -13.48 21.33 18.93
C SER A 35 -12.76 22.39 18.07
N TYR A 36 -12.90 23.68 18.37
CA TYR A 36 -12.42 24.79 17.55
C TYR A 36 -11.44 25.73 18.27
N GLY A 37 -11.05 25.42 19.50
CA GLY A 37 -9.97 26.15 20.17
C GLY A 37 -9.87 25.90 21.67
N SER A 38 -9.00 26.66 22.32
CA SER A 38 -8.82 26.60 23.76
C SER A 38 -8.25 27.89 24.34
N MET A 39 -8.44 28.08 25.64
CA MET A 39 -7.81 29.11 26.46
C MET A 39 -7.34 28.51 27.80
N ILE A 40 -6.51 29.27 28.53
CA ILE A 40 -5.95 28.83 29.82
C ILE A 40 -6.44 29.73 30.94
N LEU A 41 -7.18 29.16 31.88
CA LEU A 41 -7.50 29.77 33.17
C LEU A 41 -6.34 29.58 34.14
N LYS A 42 -5.99 30.65 34.86
CA LYS A 42 -4.90 30.68 35.84
C LYS A 42 -5.44 30.91 37.24
N THR A 43 -4.60 30.69 38.26
CA THR A 43 -4.93 30.98 39.66
C THR A 43 -5.67 32.31 39.85
N GLY A 44 -6.84 32.25 40.49
CA GLY A 44 -7.74 33.36 40.70
C GLY A 44 -8.92 33.41 39.72
N ALA A 45 -8.96 32.55 38.70
CA ALA A 45 -10.09 32.43 37.79
C ALA A 45 -11.29 31.75 38.45
N LEU A 46 -12.48 32.11 38.00
CA LEU A 46 -13.70 31.38 38.24
C LEU A 46 -13.92 30.40 37.09
N ILE A 47 -14.13 29.13 37.41
CA ILE A 47 -14.42 28.05 36.48
C ILE A 47 -15.93 27.86 36.44
N GLY A 48 -16.50 27.66 35.24
CA GLY A 48 -17.95 27.55 35.03
C GLY A 48 -18.72 28.87 35.07
N CYS A 49 -18.07 30.04 35.27
CA CYS A 49 -18.79 31.31 35.45
C CYS A 49 -19.41 31.90 34.17
N PHE A 50 -19.20 31.27 33.01
CA PHE A 50 -19.85 31.60 31.75
C PHE A 50 -20.65 30.42 31.18
N GLU A 51 -20.85 29.39 32.00
CA GLU A 51 -21.78 28.29 31.77
C GLU A 51 -23.14 28.64 32.39
N THR A 52 -24.21 28.02 31.89
CA THR A 52 -25.56 28.23 32.41
C THR A 52 -25.91 27.12 33.41
N PRO A 53 -26.32 27.43 34.66
CA PRO A 53 -26.81 26.44 35.61
C PRO A 53 -27.93 25.58 35.02
N ASP A 54 -27.94 24.29 35.36
CA ASP A 54 -28.92 23.29 34.89
C ASP A 54 -28.89 22.98 33.38
N GLU A 55 -28.03 23.62 32.58
CA GLU A 55 -27.73 23.22 31.20
C GLU A 55 -26.53 22.26 31.14
N GLU A 56 -26.07 21.93 29.94
CA GLU A 56 -24.89 21.11 29.70
C GLU A 56 -23.65 22.00 29.51
N TYR A 57 -22.50 21.58 30.06
CA TYR A 57 -21.22 22.24 29.81
C TYR A 57 -20.96 22.26 28.29
N VAL A 58 -20.61 23.44 27.77
CA VAL A 58 -20.26 23.61 26.34
C VAL A 58 -18.75 23.60 26.10
N TYR A 59 -17.95 23.54 27.17
CA TYR A 59 -16.50 23.36 27.11
C TYR A 59 -16.02 22.19 27.98
N ASP A 60 -14.89 21.62 27.56
CA ASP A 60 -14.07 20.73 28.37
C ASP A 60 -13.16 21.56 29.28
N TYR A 61 -13.05 21.14 30.53
CA TYR A 61 -12.19 21.75 31.54
C TYR A 61 -11.15 20.74 32.00
N GLU A 62 -9.91 20.90 31.58
CA GLU A 62 -8.82 19.94 31.82
C GLU A 62 -7.72 20.56 32.69
N ALA A 63 -7.25 19.84 33.71
CA ALA A 63 -6.13 20.29 34.51
C ALA A 63 -4.81 20.19 33.71
N VAL A 64 -4.11 21.30 33.49
CA VAL A 64 -2.82 21.33 32.76
C VAL A 64 -1.65 20.92 33.65
N ASP A 65 -1.76 21.21 34.94
CA ASP A 65 -0.85 20.78 35.99
C ASP A 65 -1.69 20.36 37.22
N ASP A 66 -1.05 19.96 38.32
CA ASP A 66 -1.78 19.63 39.54
C ASP A 66 -2.56 20.86 40.06
N VAL A 67 -3.87 20.78 39.92
CA VAL A 67 -4.81 21.87 40.16
C VAL A 67 -5.48 21.71 41.52
N THR A 68 -5.74 22.84 42.17
CA THR A 68 -6.53 22.91 43.38
C THR A 68 -7.66 23.89 43.18
N VAL A 69 -8.90 23.42 43.35
CA VAL A 69 -10.11 24.22 43.19
C VAL A 69 -10.90 24.29 44.50
N TYR A 70 -11.63 25.37 44.69
CA TYR A 70 -12.64 25.47 45.74
C TYR A 70 -14.01 25.52 45.11
N THR A 71 -14.76 24.43 45.29
CA THR A 71 -16.03 24.22 44.60
C THR A 71 -17.21 24.77 45.40
N HIS A 72 -18.15 25.40 44.69
CA HIS A 72 -19.43 25.86 45.19
C HIS A 72 -20.57 25.32 44.32
N GLU A 73 -21.74 25.16 44.93
CA GLU A 73 -22.96 24.74 44.21
C GLU A 73 -23.42 25.89 43.30
N PHE A 74 -23.78 25.57 42.07
CA PHE A 74 -24.19 26.54 41.05
C PHE A 74 -25.61 26.25 40.59
N THR A 75 -26.57 26.92 41.21
CA THR A 75 -28.01 26.77 40.93
C THR A 75 -28.60 28.00 40.25
N SER A 76 -27.92 29.14 40.37
CA SER A 76 -28.37 30.43 39.87
C SER A 76 -27.16 31.33 39.62
N VAL A 77 -27.27 32.26 38.67
CA VAL A 77 -26.19 33.23 38.36
C VAL A 77 -25.82 34.06 39.60
N GLU A 78 -26.77 34.28 40.51
CA GLU A 78 -26.54 34.94 41.81
C GLU A 78 -25.55 34.18 42.71
N ASP A 79 -25.34 32.88 42.51
CA ASP A 79 -24.36 32.11 43.27
C ASP A 79 -22.92 32.58 43.00
N ILE A 80 -22.63 33.08 41.80
CA ILE A 80 -21.32 33.70 41.48
C ILE A 80 -21.05 34.89 42.43
N ALA A 81 -22.05 35.74 42.65
CA ALA A 81 -21.93 36.86 43.58
C ALA A 81 -21.68 36.39 45.03
N LYS A 82 -22.39 35.34 45.46
CA LYS A 82 -22.19 34.74 46.80
C LYS A 82 -20.78 34.17 46.96
N VAL A 83 -20.26 33.50 45.93
CA VAL A 83 -18.89 32.95 45.91
C VAL A 83 -17.85 34.06 46.08
N VAL A 84 -17.97 35.16 45.33
CA VAL A 84 -17.07 36.31 45.45
C VAL A 84 -17.18 36.97 46.82
N GLN A 85 -18.39 37.07 47.39
CA GLN A 85 -18.66 37.65 48.70
C GLN A 85 -18.05 36.84 49.85
N MET A 86 -18.17 35.50 49.81
CA MET A 86 -17.58 34.59 50.80
C MET A 86 -16.05 34.69 50.84
N GLN A 87 -15.43 35.16 49.76
CA GLN A 87 -13.99 35.18 49.55
C GLN A 87 -13.41 36.59 49.66
N GLY A 88 -13.92 37.40 50.59
CA GLY A 88 -13.63 38.84 50.74
C GLY A 88 -12.16 39.27 50.73
N LYS A 89 -11.20 38.39 51.10
CA LYS A 89 -9.76 38.69 51.04
C LYS A 89 -9.16 38.58 49.64
N ILE A 90 -9.76 37.77 48.78
CA ILE A 90 -9.28 37.51 47.42
C ILE A 90 -10.22 38.08 46.35
N SER A 91 -11.36 38.70 46.70
CA SER A 91 -12.29 39.32 45.75
C SER A 91 -11.64 40.29 44.74
N PRO A 92 -10.63 41.12 45.10
CA PRO A 92 -9.92 41.94 44.13
C PRO A 92 -9.12 41.14 43.09
N VAL A 93 -8.63 39.95 43.48
CA VAL A 93 -7.94 39.03 42.57
C VAL A 93 -8.95 38.37 41.63
N LEU A 94 -10.10 37.94 42.16
CA LEU A 94 -11.19 37.36 41.35
C LEU A 94 -11.71 38.36 40.31
N ALA A 95 -11.95 39.61 40.70
CA ALA A 95 -12.42 40.68 39.80
C ALA A 95 -11.40 41.02 38.71
N SER A 96 -10.11 41.06 39.03
CA SER A 96 -9.07 41.23 38.03
C SER A 96 -8.96 40.03 37.10
N SER A 97 -9.05 38.81 37.66
CA SER A 97 -8.99 37.58 36.86
C SER A 97 -10.18 37.46 35.93
N SER A 98 -11.39 37.86 36.32
CA SER A 98 -12.57 37.83 35.44
C SER A 98 -12.43 38.77 34.26
N VAL A 99 -11.82 39.96 34.43
CA VAL A 99 -11.51 40.86 33.31
C VAL A 99 -10.51 40.22 32.34
N LYS A 100 -9.51 39.51 32.88
CA LYS A 100 -8.56 38.75 32.06
C LYS A 100 -9.25 37.61 31.31
N THR A 101 -10.08 36.81 31.98
CA THR A 101 -10.87 35.74 31.36
C THR A 101 -11.71 36.27 30.20
N ALA A 102 -12.39 37.40 30.38
CA ALA A 102 -13.17 38.07 29.34
C ALA A 102 -12.34 38.46 28.11
N LEU A 103 -11.14 39.00 28.31
CA LEU A 103 -10.23 39.32 27.20
C LEU A 103 -9.72 38.07 26.50
N ASP A 104 -9.36 37.03 27.25
CA ASP A 104 -8.83 35.78 26.70
C ASP A 104 -9.93 35.05 25.89
N LEU A 105 -11.17 35.02 26.39
CA LEU A 105 -12.34 34.45 25.71
C LEU A 105 -12.72 35.26 24.45
N TYR A 106 -12.71 36.60 24.53
CA TYR A 106 -12.93 37.44 23.34
C TYR A 106 -11.83 37.23 22.29
N SER A 107 -10.57 37.11 22.71
CA SER A 107 -9.45 36.87 21.79
C SER A 107 -9.61 35.53 21.06
N TRP A 108 -10.17 34.52 21.74
CA TRP A 108 -10.54 33.26 21.11
C TRP A 108 -11.64 33.47 20.07
N TYR A 109 -12.74 34.16 20.42
CA TYR A 109 -13.79 34.52 19.46
C TYR A 109 -13.24 35.23 18.22
N GLU A 110 -12.42 36.28 18.40
CA GLU A 110 -11.87 37.08 17.30
C GLU A 110 -11.01 36.24 16.36
N LYS A 111 -10.19 35.34 16.92
CA LYS A 111 -9.40 34.40 16.14
C LYS A 111 -10.29 33.44 15.35
N LEU A 112 -11.28 32.81 16.00
CA LEU A 112 -12.19 31.86 15.35
C LEU A 112 -13.00 32.53 14.23
N HIS A 113 -13.52 33.72 14.48
CA HIS A 113 -14.24 34.52 13.48
C HIS A 113 -13.37 34.82 12.27
N THR A 114 -12.16 35.34 12.50
CA THR A 114 -11.21 35.69 11.41
C THR A 114 -10.86 34.47 10.57
N GLU A 115 -10.57 33.33 11.20
CA GLU A 115 -10.28 32.08 10.49
C GLU A 115 -11.50 31.60 9.67
N THR A 116 -12.70 31.71 10.24
CA THR A 116 -13.95 31.27 9.61
C THR A 116 -14.34 32.16 8.43
N GLU A 117 -14.21 33.47 8.54
CA GLU A 117 -14.40 34.41 7.43
C GLU A 117 -13.39 34.17 6.30
N ALA A 118 -12.10 34.03 6.64
CA ALA A 118 -11.07 33.76 5.66
C ALA A 118 -11.35 32.45 4.91
N ARG A 119 -11.78 31.41 5.64
CA ARG A 119 -12.17 30.11 5.07
C ARG A 119 -13.36 30.25 4.12
N TYR A 120 -14.43 30.90 4.56
CA TYR A 120 -15.62 31.16 3.75
C TYR A 120 -15.28 31.91 2.45
N HIS A 121 -14.51 32.99 2.54
CA HIS A 121 -14.12 33.77 1.36
C HIS A 121 -13.22 32.98 0.40
N SER A 122 -12.30 32.17 0.92
CA SER A 122 -11.48 31.29 0.08
C SER A 122 -12.35 30.32 -0.71
N VAL A 123 -13.31 29.65 -0.04
CA VAL A 123 -14.23 28.70 -0.69
C VAL A 123 -15.07 29.40 -1.76
N LYS A 124 -15.65 30.57 -1.46
CA LYS A 124 -16.44 31.32 -2.45
C LYS A 124 -15.59 31.75 -3.65
N SER A 125 -14.36 32.21 -3.42
CA SER A 125 -13.42 32.55 -4.49
C SER A 125 -13.07 31.35 -5.36
N ASP A 126 -12.80 30.20 -4.75
CA ASP A 126 -12.52 28.95 -5.47
C ASP A 126 -13.75 28.53 -6.29
N PHE A 127 -14.94 28.58 -5.69
CA PHE A 127 -16.21 28.25 -6.35
C PHE A 127 -16.50 29.15 -7.56
N ASP A 128 -16.25 30.45 -7.45
CA ASP A 128 -16.40 31.40 -8.56
C ASP A 128 -15.45 31.09 -9.73
N SER A 129 -14.27 30.53 -9.43
CA SER A 129 -13.26 30.16 -10.45
C SER A 129 -13.47 28.76 -11.06
N TYR A 130 -14.24 27.89 -10.41
CA TYR A 130 -14.47 26.50 -10.82
C TYR A 130 -15.02 26.35 -12.26
N PRO A 131 -16.01 27.15 -12.73
CA PRO A 131 -16.51 27.03 -14.10
C PRO A 131 -15.42 27.23 -15.15
N ALA A 132 -14.47 28.14 -14.92
CA ALA A 132 -13.36 28.36 -15.86
C ALA A 132 -12.43 27.14 -15.94
N LEU A 133 -12.16 26.48 -14.81
CA LEU A 133 -11.31 25.28 -14.75
C LEU A 133 -11.95 24.08 -15.45
N THR A 134 -13.27 23.89 -15.32
CA THR A 134 -13.99 22.80 -16.01
C THR A 134 -13.91 22.94 -17.54
N ILE A 135 -14.09 24.17 -18.05
CA ILE A 135 -13.94 24.49 -19.47
C ILE A 135 -12.51 24.20 -19.95
N GLN A 136 -11.50 24.62 -19.19
CA GLN A 136 -10.10 24.46 -19.56
C GLN A 136 -9.64 23.00 -19.56
N THR A 137 -10.20 22.16 -18.70
CA THR A 137 -9.87 20.73 -18.58
C THR A 137 -10.75 19.81 -19.42
N GLY A 138 -11.80 20.36 -20.05
CA GLY A 138 -12.76 19.63 -20.87
C GLY A 138 -13.68 18.69 -20.07
N GLN A 139 -13.85 18.93 -18.76
CA GLN A 139 -14.74 18.15 -17.91
C GLN A 139 -16.12 18.80 -17.80
N GLU A 140 -17.15 17.97 -17.58
CA GLU A 140 -18.51 18.45 -17.34
C GLU A 140 -18.59 19.11 -15.97
N ALA A 141 -19.17 20.31 -15.91
CA ALA A 141 -19.29 21.05 -14.66
C ALA A 141 -20.31 20.37 -13.74
N LYS A 142 -19.84 19.90 -12.58
CA LYS A 142 -20.70 19.36 -11.52
C LYS A 142 -21.31 20.52 -10.73
N GLU A 143 -22.56 20.35 -10.31
CA GLU A 143 -23.25 21.33 -9.47
C GLU A 143 -23.00 21.04 -7.99
N TYR A 144 -22.78 22.09 -7.19
CA TYR A 144 -22.68 22.00 -5.73
C TYR A 144 -23.69 22.97 -5.09
N PRO A 145 -24.98 22.58 -5.00
CA PRO A 145 -26.03 23.44 -4.46
C PRO A 145 -25.76 23.89 -3.02
N GLU A 146 -25.09 23.05 -2.24
CA GLU A 146 -24.71 23.29 -0.84
C GLU A 146 -23.70 24.44 -0.73
N VAL A 147 -22.65 24.45 -1.57
CA VAL A 147 -21.67 25.55 -1.64
C VAL A 147 -22.29 26.83 -2.23
N GLN A 148 -23.19 26.68 -3.21
CA GLN A 148 -23.90 27.81 -3.82
C GLN A 148 -24.78 28.53 -2.80
N SER A 149 -25.56 27.78 -2.01
CA SER A 149 -26.49 28.29 -1.01
C SER A 149 -25.87 28.63 0.34
N LEU A 150 -24.58 28.34 0.53
CA LEU A 150 -23.83 28.67 1.73
C LEU A 150 -23.91 30.17 2.06
N ALA A 151 -24.51 30.49 3.21
CA ALA A 151 -24.64 31.83 3.76
C ALA A 151 -23.29 32.33 4.31
N ALA A 152 -23.17 33.64 4.52
CA ALA A 152 -22.00 34.22 5.19
C ALA A 152 -21.96 33.81 6.68
N PRO A 153 -20.77 33.84 7.32
CA PRO A 153 -20.66 33.63 8.76
C PRO A 153 -21.58 34.59 9.54
N PRO A 154 -22.12 34.17 10.70
CA PRO A 154 -22.91 35.02 11.58
C PRO A 154 -22.22 36.36 11.91
N GLU A 155 -22.99 37.45 11.94
CA GLU A 155 -22.48 38.75 12.37
C GLU A 155 -22.33 38.81 13.90
N LYS A 156 -21.34 39.56 14.37
CA LYS A 156 -21.12 39.75 15.82
C LYS A 156 -22.30 40.47 16.48
N GLU A 157 -22.86 39.86 17.53
CA GLU A 157 -23.89 40.47 18.37
C GLU A 157 -23.38 40.69 19.82
N GLY A 158 -23.64 41.87 20.39
CA GLY A 158 -23.27 42.19 21.78
C GLY A 158 -21.77 42.41 22.05
N LEU A 159 -20.93 42.42 21.01
CA LEU A 159 -19.47 42.54 21.06
C LEU A 159 -18.97 43.89 20.50
N GLU A 160 -19.47 45.00 21.03
CA GLU A 160 -19.10 46.33 20.52
C GLU A 160 -17.65 46.73 20.90
N GLY A 161 -16.95 47.40 19.99
CA GLY A 161 -15.51 47.70 20.14
C GLY A 161 -15.13 48.51 21.39
N TRP A 162 -16.05 49.32 21.95
CA TRP A 162 -15.79 50.08 23.17
C TRP A 162 -15.55 49.16 24.38
N ARG A 163 -16.16 47.97 24.41
CA ARG A 163 -15.97 46.99 25.49
C ARG A 163 -14.52 46.53 25.54
N MET A 164 -13.92 46.24 24.38
CA MET A 164 -12.52 45.84 24.31
C MET A 164 -11.57 46.96 24.70
N THR A 165 -11.84 48.20 24.29
CA THR A 165 -11.05 49.36 24.75
C THR A 165 -11.12 49.50 26.28
N TYR A 166 -12.30 49.29 26.86
CA TYR A 166 -12.51 49.33 28.31
C TYR A 166 -11.78 48.21 29.06
N LEU A 167 -11.95 46.95 28.65
CA LEU A 167 -11.34 45.79 29.30
C LEU A 167 -9.80 45.82 29.20
N ASN A 168 -9.25 46.18 28.04
CA ASN A 168 -7.81 46.36 27.89
C ASN A 168 -7.28 47.47 28.82
N SER A 169 -8.00 48.60 28.91
CA SER A 169 -7.61 49.69 29.82
C SER A 169 -7.62 49.24 31.29
N LEU A 170 -8.59 48.41 31.70
CA LEU A 170 -8.63 47.82 33.04
C LEU A 170 -7.40 46.94 33.31
N MET A 171 -7.03 46.08 32.35
CA MET A 171 -5.89 45.18 32.50
C MET A 171 -4.53 45.89 32.47
N GLU A 172 -4.35 46.86 31.57
CA GLU A 172 -3.13 47.68 31.51
C GLU A 172 -2.88 48.45 32.82
N ASN A 173 -3.95 48.79 33.53
CA ASN A 173 -3.90 49.53 34.79
C ASN A 173 -4.23 48.65 36.01
N ASP A 174 -4.17 47.33 35.90
CA ASP A 174 -4.69 46.39 36.89
C ASP A 174 -4.16 46.64 38.31
N ALA A 175 -2.85 46.92 38.46
CA ALA A 175 -2.25 47.21 39.76
C ALA A 175 -2.87 48.44 40.45
N LEU A 176 -3.20 49.48 39.67
CA LEU A 176 -3.86 50.70 40.16
C LEU A 176 -5.34 50.43 40.45
N VAL A 177 -6.03 49.68 39.58
CA VAL A 177 -7.44 49.32 39.76
C VAL A 177 -7.62 48.45 41.01
N ARG A 178 -6.75 47.45 41.23
CA ARG A 178 -6.77 46.61 42.44
C ARG A 178 -6.64 47.44 43.72
N LYS A 179 -5.71 48.39 43.75
CA LYS A 179 -5.44 49.22 44.94
C LYS A 179 -6.45 50.34 45.13
N GLY A 180 -6.94 50.92 44.05
CA GLY A 180 -7.71 52.18 44.05
C GLY A 180 -9.20 52.02 43.80
N PHE A 181 -9.65 50.89 43.24
CA PHE A 181 -11.07 50.64 42.92
C PHE A 181 -11.58 49.38 43.61
N TYR A 182 -10.99 48.21 43.35
CA TYR A 182 -11.44 46.94 43.94
C TYR A 182 -11.29 46.90 45.46
N ALA A 183 -10.26 47.57 46.02
CA ALA A 183 -10.06 47.65 47.46
C ALA A 183 -11.07 48.55 48.20
N ILE A 184 -11.89 49.35 47.51
CA ILE A 184 -12.85 50.28 48.15
C ILE A 184 -14.00 49.50 48.81
N SER A 185 -14.61 48.54 48.09
CA SER A 185 -15.73 47.75 48.58
C SER A 185 -15.77 46.38 47.89
N PRO A 186 -16.07 45.29 48.62
CA PRO A 186 -16.37 43.98 48.02
C PRO A 186 -17.47 44.03 46.95
N ASP A 187 -18.44 44.93 47.08
CA ASP A 187 -19.53 45.08 46.11
C ASP A 187 -19.04 45.52 44.72
N LEU A 188 -17.94 46.28 44.64
CA LEU A 188 -17.31 46.65 43.37
C LEU A 188 -16.65 45.44 42.71
N CYS A 189 -16.07 44.53 43.50
CA CYS A 189 -15.51 43.28 43.00
C CYS A 189 -16.64 42.38 42.48
N ILE A 190 -17.72 42.22 43.26
CA ILE A 190 -18.90 41.44 42.86
C ILE A 190 -19.49 42.00 41.57
N GLY A 191 -19.75 43.32 41.52
CA GLY A 191 -20.28 43.97 40.33
C GLY A 191 -19.38 43.79 39.09
N THR A 192 -18.05 43.86 39.27
CA THR A 192 -17.11 43.60 38.17
C THR A 192 -17.20 42.16 37.68
N VAL A 193 -17.16 41.18 38.59
CA VAL A 193 -17.25 39.75 38.23
C VAL A 193 -18.57 39.44 37.54
N MET A 194 -19.70 39.92 38.05
CA MET A 194 -21.02 39.69 37.44
C MET A 194 -21.10 40.30 36.05
N ARG A 195 -20.55 41.50 35.84
CA ARG A 195 -20.48 42.13 34.52
C ARG A 195 -19.58 41.37 33.54
N MET A 196 -18.50 40.78 34.02
CA MET A 196 -17.64 39.93 33.18
C MET A 196 -18.35 38.63 32.85
N SER A 197 -19.00 37.97 33.81
CA SER A 197 -19.81 36.77 33.57
C SER A 197 -20.91 37.00 32.52
N GLU A 198 -21.68 38.11 32.60
CA GLU A 198 -22.66 38.50 31.57
C GLU A 198 -22.03 38.63 30.17
N PHE A 199 -20.85 39.25 30.10
CA PHE A 199 -20.13 39.42 28.85
C PHE A 199 -19.55 38.10 28.33
N ASP A 200 -18.98 37.28 29.21
CA ASP A 200 -18.39 35.99 28.90
C ASP A 200 -19.44 35.02 28.36
N THR A 201 -20.65 34.99 28.93
CA THR A 201 -21.78 34.23 28.38
C THR A 201 -22.16 34.71 26.98
N THR A 202 -22.13 36.04 26.73
CA THR A 202 -22.39 36.59 25.39
C THR A 202 -21.31 36.16 24.39
N VAL A 203 -20.03 36.28 24.76
CA VAL A 203 -18.90 35.84 23.91
C VAL A 203 -18.97 34.33 23.66
N SER A 204 -19.27 33.54 24.69
CA SER A 204 -19.40 32.08 24.60
C SER A 204 -20.49 31.67 23.61
N SER A 205 -21.68 32.29 23.68
CA SER A 205 -22.76 32.05 22.72
C SER A 205 -22.32 32.32 21.27
N GLN A 206 -21.54 33.38 21.05
CA GLN A 206 -21.03 33.73 19.73
C GLN A 206 -19.93 32.76 19.24
N ILE A 207 -19.10 32.22 20.14
CA ILE A 207 -18.14 31.16 19.83
C ILE A 207 -18.88 29.88 19.38
N MET A 208 -19.94 29.48 20.10
CA MET A 208 -20.72 28.29 19.77
C MET A 208 -21.44 28.41 18.43
N GLU A 209 -22.01 29.59 18.12
CA GLU A 209 -22.65 29.85 16.83
C GLU A 209 -21.65 29.76 15.66
N LEU A 210 -20.44 30.32 15.83
CA LEU A 210 -19.36 30.21 14.85
C LEU A 210 -18.84 28.79 14.69
N ALA A 211 -18.73 28.04 15.80
CA ALA A 211 -18.33 26.63 15.78
C ALA A 211 -19.31 25.78 14.97
N GLU A 212 -20.62 25.93 15.22
CA GLU A 212 -21.67 25.22 14.47
C GLU A 212 -21.67 25.61 12.99
N TYR A 213 -21.48 26.90 12.67
CA TYR A 213 -21.34 27.34 11.29
C TYR A 213 -20.11 26.73 10.62
N ARG A 214 -18.96 26.66 11.32
CA ARG A 214 -17.72 26.09 10.78
C ARG A 214 -17.86 24.60 10.50
N GLU A 215 -18.59 23.85 11.32
CA GLU A 215 -18.92 22.45 11.06
C GLU A 215 -19.72 22.30 9.76
N LYS A 216 -20.81 23.05 9.62
CA LYS A 216 -21.65 23.06 8.41
C LYS A 216 -20.88 23.48 7.17
N LEU A 217 -19.96 24.44 7.31
CA LEU A 217 -19.09 24.90 6.24
C LEU A 217 -18.22 23.75 5.73
N GLU A 218 -17.49 23.05 6.61
CA GLU A 218 -16.60 21.96 6.19
C GLU A 218 -17.36 20.74 5.62
N GLU A 219 -18.58 20.48 6.11
CA GLU A 219 -19.46 19.46 5.54
C GLU A 219 -19.91 19.82 4.11
N ALA A 220 -20.40 21.05 3.90
CA ALA A 220 -20.92 21.49 2.61
C ALA A 220 -19.85 21.61 1.50
N VAL A 221 -18.59 21.87 1.87
CA VAL A 221 -17.51 22.16 0.89
C VAL A 221 -16.66 20.94 0.55
N GLY A 222 -16.73 19.86 1.32
CA GLY A 222 -15.82 18.72 1.20
C GLY A 222 -15.73 18.11 -0.20
N ASP A 223 -16.89 17.86 -0.83
CA ASP A 223 -16.96 17.31 -2.19
C ASP A 223 -16.51 18.32 -3.26
N PHE A 224 -16.83 19.60 -3.07
CA PHE A 224 -16.42 20.67 -3.99
C PHE A 224 -14.90 20.85 -3.98
N GLU A 225 -14.28 20.95 -2.81
CA GLU A 225 -12.84 21.18 -2.71
C GLU A 225 -12.02 20.05 -3.32
N PHE A 226 -12.49 18.82 -3.15
CA PHE A 226 -11.84 17.66 -3.73
C PHE A 226 -11.81 17.74 -5.27
N ASP A 227 -12.97 18.00 -5.88
CA ASP A 227 -13.10 18.15 -7.32
C ASP A 227 -12.34 19.40 -7.81
N PHE A 228 -12.39 20.51 -7.06
CA PHE A 228 -11.68 21.75 -7.38
C PHE A 228 -10.15 21.57 -7.36
N ARG A 229 -9.59 20.95 -6.32
CA ARG A 229 -8.15 20.67 -6.22
C ARG A 229 -7.68 19.75 -7.34
N PHE A 230 -8.47 18.72 -7.66
CA PHE A 230 -8.20 17.84 -8.80
C PHE A 230 -8.12 18.61 -10.12
N LEU A 231 -9.09 19.48 -10.41
CA LEU A 231 -9.11 20.28 -11.63
C LEU A 231 -7.99 21.31 -11.67
N LYS A 232 -7.76 22.04 -10.58
CA LYS A 232 -6.71 23.05 -10.47
C LYS A 232 -5.34 22.45 -10.75
N SER A 233 -5.02 21.31 -10.13
CA SER A 233 -3.77 20.58 -10.37
C SER A 233 -3.60 20.16 -11.83
N ARG A 234 -4.64 19.60 -12.47
CA ARG A 234 -4.59 19.29 -13.92
C ARG A 234 -4.30 20.51 -14.79
N THR A 235 -4.84 21.67 -14.42
CA THR A 235 -4.75 22.90 -15.21
C THR A 235 -3.36 23.54 -15.09
N GLU A 236 -2.81 23.58 -13.88
CA GLU A 236 -1.43 24.02 -13.61
C GLU A 236 -0.41 23.12 -14.34
N GLN A 237 -0.69 21.82 -14.43
CA GLN A 237 0.13 20.86 -15.17
C GLN A 237 0.05 21.02 -16.71
N ALA A 238 -1.12 21.37 -17.26
CA ALA A 238 -1.29 21.62 -18.69
C ALA A 238 -0.58 22.91 -19.15
N GLY A 239 -0.53 23.94 -18.31
CA GLY A 239 0.22 25.17 -18.56
C GLY A 239 1.74 24.96 -18.60
N ALA A 240 2.27 24.05 -17.79
CA ALA A 240 3.70 23.72 -17.75
C ALA A 240 4.18 22.85 -18.93
N ALA A 241 3.29 22.09 -19.57
CA ALA A 241 3.62 21.22 -20.71
C ALA A 241 3.85 21.95 -22.04
N ALA A 242 3.50 23.25 -22.14
CA ALA A 242 3.65 24.05 -23.36
C ALA A 242 5.06 24.65 -23.56
N GLY A 243 5.96 24.53 -22.58
CA GLY A 243 7.37 24.94 -22.67
C GLY A 243 8.29 23.73 -22.81
N GLY A 244 8.74 23.42 -24.02
CA GLY A 244 9.57 22.26 -24.33
C GLY A 244 11.02 22.37 -23.85
N GLU A 245 11.27 22.13 -22.56
CA GLU A 245 12.57 21.75 -22.00
C GLU A 245 12.41 20.47 -21.17
N GLU A 246 13.49 19.72 -20.91
CA GLU A 246 13.51 18.58 -19.97
C GLU A 246 13.10 19.06 -18.56
N VAL A 247 11.80 19.06 -18.29
CA VAL A 247 11.27 19.51 -17.00
C VAL A 247 11.48 18.39 -15.98
N THR A 248 12.35 18.64 -15.01
CA THR A 248 12.23 18.03 -13.68
C THR A 248 10.90 18.52 -13.08
N LYS A 249 9.79 17.83 -13.42
CA LYS A 249 8.45 18.15 -12.93
C LYS A 249 8.43 17.83 -11.44
N GLU A 250 8.27 18.85 -10.60
CA GLU A 250 8.05 18.66 -9.17
C GLU A 250 6.63 18.11 -8.99
N ILE A 251 6.50 16.86 -8.56
CA ILE A 251 5.21 16.24 -8.24
C ILE A 251 4.80 16.72 -6.85
N THR A 252 3.64 17.36 -6.77
CA THR A 252 3.02 17.83 -5.53
C THR A 252 1.54 17.46 -5.53
N GLY A 253 1.00 17.14 -4.36
CA GLY A 253 -0.40 16.76 -4.19
C GLY A 253 -0.76 15.47 -4.92
N ALA A 254 0.17 14.50 -5.00
CA ALA A 254 -0.06 13.28 -5.76
C ALA A 254 -1.27 12.48 -5.24
N MET A 255 -1.43 12.42 -3.93
CA MET A 255 -2.50 11.67 -3.29
C MET A 255 -3.88 12.22 -3.65
N ASP A 256 -4.05 13.55 -3.66
CA ASP A 256 -5.29 14.21 -4.08
C ASP A 256 -5.61 13.92 -5.56
N ILE A 257 -4.60 13.95 -6.43
CA ILE A 257 -4.78 13.62 -7.86
C ILE A 257 -5.24 12.17 -8.01
N ILE A 258 -4.60 11.23 -7.31
CA ILE A 258 -4.90 9.79 -7.39
C ILE A 258 -6.31 9.51 -6.86
N LEU A 259 -6.67 10.08 -5.70
CA LEU A 259 -7.99 9.91 -5.09
C LEU A 259 -9.08 10.56 -5.95
N GLY A 260 -8.84 11.78 -6.45
CA GLY A 260 -9.72 12.49 -7.38
C GLY A 260 -9.96 11.67 -8.65
N TYR A 261 -8.87 11.13 -9.20
CA TYR A 261 -8.94 10.24 -10.35
C TYR A 261 -9.75 8.99 -10.04
N ALA A 262 -9.56 8.35 -8.89
CA ALA A 262 -10.35 7.19 -8.45
C ALA A 262 -11.85 7.50 -8.37
N GLY A 263 -12.22 8.76 -8.11
CA GLY A 263 -13.61 9.16 -7.81
C GLY A 263 -14.00 8.75 -6.39
N SER A 264 -13.03 8.74 -5.48
CA SER A 264 -13.26 8.50 -4.06
C SER A 264 -14.17 9.58 -3.49
N ASN A 265 -15.07 9.21 -2.57
CA ASN A 265 -15.85 10.19 -1.83
C ASN A 265 -14.99 10.93 -0.78
N ALA A 266 -15.49 12.05 -0.27
CA ALA A 266 -14.78 12.86 0.73
C ALA A 266 -14.39 12.06 1.99
N GLU A 267 -15.21 11.10 2.42
CA GLU A 267 -14.91 10.23 3.56
C GLU A 267 -13.69 9.32 3.31
N THR A 268 -13.65 8.61 2.18
CA THR A 268 -12.53 7.73 1.81
C THR A 268 -11.25 8.55 1.62
N SER A 269 -11.36 9.74 1.04
CA SER A 269 -10.23 10.65 0.88
C SER A 269 -9.67 11.10 2.23
N ARG A 270 -10.53 11.57 3.15
CA ARG A 270 -10.13 11.96 4.52
C ARG A 270 -9.50 10.80 5.28
N ASN A 271 -10.09 9.60 5.21
CA ASN A 271 -9.54 8.41 5.88
C ASN A 271 -8.14 8.06 5.37
N MET A 272 -7.94 8.07 4.04
CA MET A 272 -6.62 7.79 3.47
C MET A 272 -5.56 8.82 3.92
N HIS A 273 -5.91 10.12 3.93
CA HIS A 273 -5.02 11.16 4.45
C HIS A 273 -4.64 10.91 5.91
N GLN A 274 -5.63 10.62 6.77
CA GLN A 274 -5.39 10.34 8.18
C GLN A 274 -4.48 9.11 8.40
N LEU A 275 -4.72 8.02 7.66
CA LEU A 275 -3.89 6.81 7.77
C LEU A 275 -2.44 7.06 7.30
N VAL A 276 -2.26 7.83 6.22
CA VAL A 276 -0.93 8.20 5.72
C VAL A 276 -0.22 9.12 6.71
N ASP A 277 -0.90 10.11 7.28
CA ASP A 277 -0.32 11.03 8.26
C ASP A 277 0.09 10.29 9.55
N GLN A 278 -0.74 9.34 10.02
CA GLN A 278 -0.39 8.46 11.14
C GLN A 278 0.86 7.62 10.84
N PHE A 279 0.97 7.09 9.61
CA PHE A 279 2.13 6.29 9.20
C PHE A 279 3.41 7.12 9.07
N ILE A 280 3.30 8.36 8.58
CA ILE A 280 4.44 9.30 8.51
C ILE A 280 4.90 9.71 9.92
N ALA A 281 3.95 9.97 10.82
CA ALA A 281 4.23 10.37 12.20
C ALA A 281 4.77 9.22 13.07
N ALA A 282 4.63 7.97 12.65
CA ALA A 282 5.12 6.82 13.38
C ALA A 282 6.65 6.86 13.54
N PRO A 283 7.19 6.76 14.78
CA PRO A 283 8.63 6.81 15.02
C PRO A 283 9.41 5.69 14.33
N ASP A 284 8.83 4.49 14.28
CA ASP A 284 9.37 3.33 13.57
C ASP A 284 8.30 2.72 12.67
N LYS A 285 8.45 2.94 11.36
CA LYS A 285 7.53 2.44 10.33
C LYS A 285 7.59 0.90 10.18
N ASN A 286 8.65 0.27 10.69
CA ASN A 286 8.85 -1.17 10.69
C ASN A 286 8.46 -1.85 12.01
N ASP A 287 7.93 -1.10 12.99
CA ASP A 287 7.46 -1.65 14.26
C ASP A 287 6.45 -2.78 14.01
N THR A 288 6.48 -3.82 14.84
CA THR A 288 5.62 -5.00 14.76
C THR A 288 4.54 -5.04 15.85
N SER A 289 4.29 -3.92 16.54
CA SER A 289 3.15 -3.71 17.42
C SER A 289 1.79 -3.96 16.74
N ASP A 290 0.76 -4.24 17.53
CA ASP A 290 -0.57 -4.53 17.02
C ASP A 290 -1.23 -3.27 16.41
N GLU A 291 -0.91 -2.09 16.94
CA GLU A 291 -1.30 -0.79 16.41
C GLU A 291 -0.76 -0.59 14.99
N MET A 292 0.55 -0.78 14.78
CA MET A 292 1.17 -0.65 13.45
C MET A 292 0.73 -1.75 12.49
N ARG A 293 0.44 -2.97 12.98
CA ARG A 293 -0.15 -4.02 12.14
C ARG A 293 -1.55 -3.64 11.67
N LYS A 294 -2.38 -3.06 12.55
CA LYS A 294 -3.74 -2.59 12.22
C LYS A 294 -3.68 -1.45 11.20
N LEU A 295 -2.84 -0.45 11.44
CA LEU A 295 -2.62 0.68 10.52
C LEU A 295 -2.24 0.20 9.11
N ARG A 296 -1.24 -0.67 9.00
CA ARG A 296 -0.79 -1.22 7.71
C ARG A 296 -1.87 -2.06 7.01
N LYS A 297 -2.68 -2.79 7.77
CA LYS A 297 -3.80 -3.56 7.21
C LYS A 297 -4.89 -2.65 6.64
N GLU A 298 -5.22 -1.56 7.32
CA GLU A 298 -6.20 -0.58 6.85
C GLU A 298 -5.68 0.17 5.62
N LEU A 299 -4.43 0.64 5.65
CA LEU A 299 -3.75 1.23 4.48
C LEU A 299 -3.74 0.29 3.28
N ALA A 300 -3.45 -1.00 3.47
CA ALA A 300 -3.41 -1.95 2.38
C ALA A 300 -4.80 -2.22 1.78
N ARG A 301 -5.83 -2.36 2.62
CA ARG A 301 -7.22 -2.54 2.17
C ARG A 301 -7.66 -1.36 1.30
N ASP A 302 -7.46 -0.14 1.77
CA ASP A 302 -7.92 1.06 1.07
C ASP A 302 -7.08 1.29 -0.19
N PHE A 303 -5.77 1.00 -0.15
CA PHE A 303 -4.90 1.03 -1.33
C PHE A 303 -5.41 0.15 -2.47
N TYR A 304 -5.72 -1.12 -2.23
CA TYR A 304 -6.13 -2.02 -3.32
C TYR A 304 -7.52 -1.70 -3.87
N LYS A 305 -8.40 -1.13 -3.02
CA LYS A 305 -9.67 -0.55 -3.47
C LYS A 305 -9.43 0.61 -4.43
N ILE A 306 -8.64 1.60 -4.02
CA ILE A 306 -8.28 2.77 -4.85
C ILE A 306 -7.54 2.33 -6.12
N TYR A 307 -6.61 1.37 -6.02
CA TYR A 307 -5.89 0.80 -7.15
C TYR A 307 -6.85 0.23 -8.19
N THR A 308 -7.87 -0.49 -7.75
CA THR A 308 -8.91 -1.04 -8.63
C THR A 308 -9.67 0.06 -9.32
N ASP A 309 -10.18 1.04 -8.57
CA ASP A 309 -11.00 2.14 -9.12
C ASP A 309 -10.22 3.00 -10.11
N VAL A 310 -8.97 3.36 -9.76
CA VAL A 310 -8.04 4.07 -10.64
C VAL A 310 -7.78 3.26 -11.90
N TYR A 311 -7.39 1.99 -11.77
CA TYR A 311 -7.08 1.15 -12.92
C TYR A 311 -8.26 1.05 -13.88
N MET A 312 -9.48 0.85 -13.37
CA MET A 312 -10.69 0.76 -14.21
C MET A 312 -10.90 2.03 -15.04
N LYS A 313 -10.67 3.21 -14.46
CA LYS A 313 -10.77 4.48 -15.19
C LYS A 313 -9.66 4.65 -16.23
N THR A 314 -8.44 4.17 -15.96
CA THR A 314 -7.36 4.19 -16.97
C THR A 314 -7.61 3.30 -18.18
N LEU A 315 -8.60 2.40 -18.14
CA LEU A 315 -9.01 1.63 -19.33
C LEU A 315 -9.78 2.48 -20.34
N GLU A 316 -10.40 3.57 -19.88
CA GLU A 316 -11.23 4.48 -20.68
C GLU A 316 -10.49 5.80 -21.00
N ASP A 317 -9.44 6.12 -20.23
CA ASP A 317 -8.58 7.30 -20.42
C ASP A 317 -7.21 6.91 -21.05
N PRO A 318 -6.90 7.38 -22.27
CA PRO A 318 -5.65 7.05 -22.95
C PRO A 318 -4.42 7.77 -22.38
N THR A 319 -4.61 8.82 -21.58
CA THR A 319 -3.52 9.70 -21.11
C THR A 319 -3.68 10.03 -19.62
N PRO A 320 -3.63 9.02 -18.73
CA PRO A 320 -3.74 9.26 -17.30
C PRO A 320 -2.57 10.14 -16.80
N PRO A 321 -2.82 10.98 -15.78
CA PRO A 321 -1.78 11.81 -15.18
C PRO A 321 -0.55 10.99 -14.75
N PRO A 322 0.66 11.57 -14.77
CA PRO A 322 1.88 10.89 -14.33
C PRO A 322 1.78 10.27 -12.92
N GLU A 323 1.11 10.93 -12.00
CA GLU A 323 0.94 10.52 -10.61
C GLU A 323 0.12 9.22 -10.54
N VAL A 324 -0.94 9.13 -11.36
CA VAL A 324 -1.74 7.91 -11.54
C VAL A 324 -0.92 6.78 -12.16
N ARG A 325 -0.07 7.09 -13.15
CA ARG A 325 0.81 6.09 -13.77
C ARG A 325 1.85 5.57 -12.78
N MET A 326 2.44 6.44 -11.98
CA MET A 326 3.39 6.09 -10.93
C MET A 326 2.73 5.27 -9.82
N PHE A 327 1.51 5.61 -9.43
CA PHE A 327 0.71 4.82 -8.49
C PHE A 327 0.50 3.39 -8.98
N LEU A 328 0.05 3.21 -10.22
CA LEU A 328 -0.18 1.89 -10.79
C LEU A 328 1.10 1.07 -10.98
N MET A 329 2.20 1.72 -11.38
CA MET A 329 3.45 1.05 -11.75
C MET A 329 4.36 0.77 -10.55
N PHE A 330 4.38 1.65 -9.55
CA PHE A 330 5.33 1.59 -8.43
C PHE A 330 4.67 1.57 -7.05
N GLY A 331 3.36 1.74 -6.94
CA GLY A 331 2.70 1.92 -5.64
C GLY A 331 2.92 3.30 -5.03
N PHE A 332 3.32 4.28 -5.84
CA PHE A 332 3.53 5.66 -5.43
C PHE A 332 2.20 6.36 -5.09
N LEU A 333 1.99 6.74 -3.83
CA LEU A 333 0.75 7.39 -3.39
C LEU A 333 0.95 8.87 -3.03
N ASP A 334 2.00 9.20 -2.30
CA ASP A 334 2.24 10.55 -1.76
C ASP A 334 3.74 10.86 -1.79
N GLU A 335 4.11 12.04 -2.29
CA GLU A 335 5.49 12.49 -2.39
C GLU A 335 6.19 12.62 -1.02
N ARG A 336 5.44 12.84 0.06
CA ARG A 336 5.96 12.92 1.44
C ARG A 336 6.44 11.57 1.96
N LEU A 337 5.87 10.46 1.46
CA LEU A 337 6.31 9.10 1.81
C LEU A 337 7.64 8.73 1.16
N VAL A 338 7.91 9.26 -0.04
CA VAL A 338 9.06 8.86 -0.87
C VAL A 338 10.20 9.88 -0.81
N GLY A 339 9.87 11.16 -0.66
CA GLY A 339 10.82 12.27 -0.73
C GLY A 339 11.02 12.79 -2.15
N LYS A 340 11.38 14.08 -2.26
CA LYS A 340 11.42 14.82 -3.53
C LYS A 340 12.37 14.21 -4.56
N GLU A 341 13.58 13.82 -4.13
CA GLU A 341 14.61 13.29 -5.03
C GLU A 341 14.18 11.96 -5.66
N ASP A 342 13.74 11.01 -4.85
CA ASP A 342 13.34 9.69 -5.34
C ASP A 342 11.99 9.74 -6.08
N THR A 343 11.10 10.67 -5.73
CA THR A 343 9.90 10.96 -6.53
C THR A 343 10.26 11.38 -7.96
N ALA A 344 11.23 12.28 -8.13
CA ALA A 344 11.70 12.68 -9.45
C ALA A 344 12.36 11.52 -10.22
N LYS A 345 13.10 10.64 -9.53
CA LYS A 345 13.65 9.42 -10.14
C LYS A 345 12.54 8.49 -10.61
N LEU A 346 11.55 8.18 -9.78
CA LEU A 346 10.40 7.34 -10.17
C LEU A 346 9.66 7.93 -11.37
N TYR A 347 9.42 9.23 -11.39
CA TYR A 347 8.83 9.93 -12.53
C TYR A 347 9.62 9.70 -13.82
N ASN A 348 10.94 9.91 -13.77
CA ASN A 348 11.82 9.68 -14.91
C ASN A 348 11.82 8.21 -15.37
N LEU A 349 11.83 7.24 -14.45
CA LEU A 349 11.77 5.82 -14.79
C LEU A 349 10.44 5.47 -15.48
N MET A 350 9.31 6.02 -15.02
CA MET A 350 8.00 5.82 -15.64
C MET A 350 7.91 6.44 -17.05
N LEU A 351 8.55 7.58 -17.30
CA LEU A 351 8.61 8.18 -18.64
C LEU A 351 9.44 7.35 -19.63
N HIS A 352 10.52 6.73 -19.15
CA HIS A 352 11.44 5.95 -19.96
C HIS A 352 11.07 4.45 -20.06
N TRP A 353 10.09 3.99 -19.29
CA TRP A 353 9.61 2.62 -19.37
C TRP A 353 9.09 2.29 -20.77
N ARG A 354 9.51 1.15 -21.30
CA ARG A 354 9.05 0.63 -22.59
C ARG A 354 8.59 -0.82 -22.38
N PRO A 355 7.34 -1.16 -22.76
CA PRO A 355 6.85 -2.53 -22.67
C PRO A 355 7.74 -3.50 -23.44
N ASP A 356 7.77 -4.76 -23.00
CA ASP A 356 8.46 -5.81 -23.72
C ASP A 356 7.71 -6.17 -25.03
N PRO A 357 8.33 -5.99 -26.22
CA PRO A 357 7.69 -6.32 -27.49
C PRO A 357 7.37 -7.82 -27.62
N ASN A 358 8.13 -8.68 -26.93
CA ASN A 358 7.93 -10.13 -26.97
C ASN A 358 6.90 -10.63 -25.95
N ASN A 359 6.37 -9.73 -25.10
CA ASN A 359 5.34 -10.05 -24.12
C ASN A 359 5.74 -11.18 -23.14
N HIS A 360 6.95 -11.13 -22.59
CA HIS A 360 7.40 -12.01 -21.51
C HIS A 360 7.61 -11.28 -20.19
N VAL A 361 7.87 -9.97 -20.21
CA VAL A 361 8.04 -9.17 -18.99
C VAL A 361 6.96 -8.09 -18.92
N PHE A 362 6.25 -8.04 -17.79
CA PHE A 362 5.11 -7.14 -17.59
C PHE A 362 5.22 -6.42 -16.26
N THR A 363 4.93 -5.12 -16.25
CA THR A 363 4.44 -4.44 -15.04
C THR A 363 3.02 -4.91 -14.73
N VAL A 364 2.56 -4.71 -13.49
CA VAL A 364 1.18 -5.02 -13.11
C VAL A 364 0.12 -4.39 -14.04
N PRO A 365 0.13 -3.08 -14.36
CA PRO A 365 -0.89 -2.52 -15.25
C PRO A 365 -0.88 -3.12 -16.66
N GLU A 366 0.29 -3.50 -17.19
CA GLU A 366 0.41 -4.23 -18.47
C GLU A 366 -0.17 -5.64 -18.37
N TRP A 367 0.10 -6.35 -17.26
CA TRP A 367 -0.44 -7.67 -17.01
C TRP A 367 -1.96 -7.66 -16.87
N LEU A 368 -2.50 -6.75 -16.04
CA LEU A 368 -3.94 -6.55 -15.88
C LEU A 368 -4.63 -6.24 -17.21
N ARG A 369 -3.94 -5.53 -18.12
CA ARG A 369 -4.49 -5.21 -19.44
C ARG A 369 -4.65 -6.48 -20.28
N ARG A 370 -3.73 -7.43 -20.19
CA ARG A 370 -3.88 -8.73 -20.87
C ARG A 370 -5.05 -9.56 -20.35
N ILE A 371 -5.33 -9.47 -19.04
CA ILE A 371 -6.51 -10.09 -18.42
C ILE A 371 -7.80 -9.42 -18.93
N TYR A 372 -7.83 -8.08 -18.93
CA TYR A 372 -8.97 -7.30 -19.42
C TYR A 372 -9.27 -7.58 -20.90
N GLU A 373 -8.23 -7.65 -21.73
CA GLU A 373 -8.32 -7.97 -23.16
C GLU A 373 -8.61 -9.45 -23.44
N MET A 374 -8.72 -10.28 -22.39
CA MET A 374 -8.92 -11.73 -22.47
C MET A 374 -7.83 -12.47 -23.25
N LYS A 375 -6.62 -11.90 -23.32
CA LYS A 375 -5.44 -12.55 -23.89
C LYS A 375 -4.84 -13.58 -22.94
N GLU A 376 -5.03 -13.39 -21.64
CA GLU A 376 -4.59 -14.29 -20.58
C GLU A 376 -5.75 -14.55 -19.60
N ASN A 377 -5.73 -15.69 -18.91
CA ASN A 377 -6.69 -15.95 -17.82
C ASN A 377 -6.21 -15.38 -16.49
N PRO A 378 -7.09 -15.02 -15.56
CA PRO A 378 -6.67 -14.66 -14.21
C PRO A 378 -5.83 -15.77 -13.57
N SER A 379 -4.90 -15.38 -12.72
CA SER A 379 -4.00 -16.26 -12.00
C SER A 379 -4.76 -17.04 -10.94
N LYS A 380 -4.23 -18.20 -10.55
CA LYS A 380 -4.82 -18.94 -9.44
C LYS A 380 -4.77 -18.13 -8.15
N ASN A 381 -5.74 -18.34 -7.27
CA ASN A 381 -5.76 -17.72 -5.94
C ASN A 381 -4.89 -18.49 -4.91
N GLU A 382 -4.93 -18.04 -3.65
CA GLU A 382 -4.15 -18.64 -2.55
C GLU A 382 -4.51 -20.13 -2.26
N PHE A 383 -5.65 -20.60 -2.77
CA PHE A 383 -6.13 -21.98 -2.63
C PHE A 383 -5.85 -22.85 -3.86
N ASP A 384 -5.01 -22.39 -4.79
CA ASP A 384 -4.69 -23.06 -6.07
C ASP A 384 -5.90 -23.20 -7.01
N ALA A 385 -6.98 -22.45 -6.78
CA ALA A 385 -8.18 -22.44 -7.62
C ALA A 385 -8.07 -21.41 -8.76
N ASP A 386 -8.38 -21.84 -9.99
CA ASP A 386 -8.53 -20.94 -11.13
C ASP A 386 -9.82 -20.10 -11.07
N TYR A 387 -9.97 -19.08 -11.92
CA TYR A 387 -11.15 -18.21 -11.90
C TYR A 387 -12.49 -18.97 -12.11
N PRO A 388 -12.60 -19.89 -13.09
CA PRO A 388 -13.77 -20.78 -13.16
C PRO A 388 -14.03 -21.63 -11.92
N GLU A 389 -12.98 -22.15 -11.26
CA GLU A 389 -13.07 -22.92 -10.01
C GLU A 389 -13.59 -22.06 -8.88
N TYR A 390 -13.03 -20.86 -8.71
CA TYR A 390 -13.50 -19.87 -7.75
C TYR A 390 -14.99 -19.56 -7.93
N LEU A 391 -15.45 -19.30 -9.16
CA LEU A 391 -16.88 -19.04 -9.41
C LEU A 391 -17.75 -20.25 -9.07
N ARG A 392 -17.28 -21.48 -9.31
CA ARG A 392 -17.99 -22.69 -8.90
C ARG A 392 -18.07 -22.82 -7.38
N GLU A 393 -17.02 -22.48 -6.66
CA GLU A 393 -17.01 -22.46 -5.19
C GLU A 393 -17.98 -21.42 -4.64
N GLN A 394 -18.05 -20.23 -5.23
CA GLN A 394 -19.03 -19.18 -4.86
C GLN A 394 -20.48 -19.62 -5.09
N VAL A 395 -20.74 -20.43 -6.12
CA VAL A 395 -22.06 -21.05 -6.33
C VAL A 395 -22.36 -22.10 -5.27
N GLN A 396 -21.36 -22.91 -4.89
CA GLN A 396 -21.53 -23.95 -3.88
C GLN A 396 -21.73 -23.38 -2.48
N SER A 397 -21.09 -22.25 -2.15
CA SER A 397 -21.28 -21.53 -0.89
C SER A 397 -22.60 -20.77 -0.82
N GLY A 398 -23.32 -20.64 -1.95
CA GLY A 398 -24.58 -19.90 -2.04
C GLY A 398 -24.42 -18.39 -2.16
N ASN A 399 -23.20 -17.89 -2.39
CA ASN A 399 -22.93 -16.44 -2.54
C ASN A 399 -23.43 -15.91 -3.89
N ILE A 400 -23.41 -16.74 -4.95
CA ILE A 400 -23.92 -16.39 -6.27
C ILE A 400 -24.73 -17.55 -6.88
N THR A 401 -25.60 -17.24 -7.86
CA THR A 401 -26.33 -18.24 -8.63
C THR A 401 -25.51 -18.77 -9.81
N LYS A 402 -25.91 -19.92 -10.37
CA LYS A 402 -25.29 -20.46 -11.60
C LYS A 402 -25.40 -19.51 -12.81
N ALA A 403 -26.48 -18.74 -12.90
CA ALA A 403 -26.67 -17.76 -13.97
C ALA A 403 -25.68 -16.59 -13.81
N GLN A 404 -25.57 -16.02 -12.61
CA GLN A 404 -24.60 -14.98 -12.29
C GLN A 404 -23.16 -15.45 -12.52
N ALA A 405 -22.82 -16.68 -12.14
CA ALA A 405 -21.50 -17.24 -12.40
C ALA A 405 -21.16 -17.29 -13.91
N ALA A 406 -22.14 -17.60 -14.77
CA ALA A 406 -21.94 -17.62 -16.22
C ALA A 406 -21.74 -16.21 -16.82
N GLU A 407 -22.39 -15.19 -16.25
CA GLU A 407 -22.18 -13.79 -16.62
C GLU A 407 -20.79 -13.30 -16.18
N LEU A 408 -20.44 -13.51 -14.91
CA LEU A 408 -19.14 -13.12 -14.33
C LEU A 408 -17.96 -13.79 -15.03
N GLN A 409 -18.11 -15.04 -15.48
CA GLN A 409 -17.07 -15.79 -16.19
C GLN A 409 -16.47 -15.03 -17.38
N ASN A 410 -17.29 -14.21 -18.07
CA ASN A 410 -16.92 -13.44 -19.25
C ASN A 410 -16.86 -11.92 -19.00
N ASP A 411 -17.12 -11.48 -17.77
CA ASP A 411 -17.00 -10.07 -17.40
C ASP A 411 -15.51 -9.71 -17.26
N ARG A 412 -15.06 -8.82 -18.15
CA ARG A 412 -13.67 -8.37 -18.20
C ARG A 412 -13.26 -7.59 -16.95
N LYS A 413 -14.17 -6.79 -16.38
CA LYS A 413 -13.89 -5.96 -15.19
C LYS A 413 -13.77 -6.86 -13.97
N GLU A 414 -14.65 -7.84 -13.81
CA GLU A 414 -14.61 -8.77 -12.67
C GLU A 414 -13.39 -9.70 -12.69
N ARG A 415 -12.94 -10.12 -13.88
CA ARG A 415 -11.67 -10.85 -14.04
C ARG A 415 -10.46 -10.04 -13.57
N VAL A 416 -10.44 -8.74 -13.86
CA VAL A 416 -9.36 -7.83 -13.41
C VAL A 416 -9.43 -7.61 -11.90
N LYS A 417 -10.63 -7.41 -11.33
CA LYS A 417 -10.79 -7.29 -9.87
C LYS A 417 -10.26 -8.51 -9.14
N PHE A 418 -10.63 -9.70 -9.62
CA PHE A 418 -10.10 -10.95 -9.08
C PHE A 418 -8.56 -11.02 -9.16
N GLU A 419 -7.97 -10.57 -10.27
CA GLU A 419 -6.51 -10.54 -10.41
C GLU A 419 -5.83 -9.57 -9.42
N ILE A 420 -6.45 -8.42 -9.16
CA ILE A 420 -5.95 -7.43 -8.20
C ILE A 420 -6.04 -7.99 -6.75
N GLU A 421 -7.18 -8.55 -6.39
CA GLU A 421 -7.42 -9.07 -5.03
C GLU A 421 -6.56 -10.29 -4.70
N ASN A 422 -6.19 -11.09 -5.71
CA ASN A 422 -5.44 -12.32 -5.52
C ASN A 422 -3.96 -12.16 -5.89
N LEU A 423 -3.66 -12.03 -7.19
CA LEU A 423 -2.28 -11.99 -7.66
C LEU A 423 -1.56 -10.75 -7.15
N LEU A 424 -2.13 -9.55 -7.35
CA LEU A 424 -1.44 -8.32 -6.99
C LEU A 424 -1.29 -8.20 -5.48
N ALA A 425 -2.37 -8.36 -4.71
CA ALA A 425 -2.32 -8.17 -3.27
C ALA A 425 -1.33 -9.13 -2.57
N MET A 426 -1.42 -10.43 -2.86
CA MET A 426 -0.52 -11.42 -2.27
C MET A 426 0.88 -11.35 -2.88
N GLY A 427 0.98 -11.24 -4.21
CA GLY A 427 2.25 -11.19 -4.93
C GLY A 427 3.12 -10.01 -4.50
N ASN A 428 2.51 -8.83 -4.33
CA ASN A 428 3.20 -7.64 -3.85
C ASN A 428 3.77 -7.88 -2.44
N ARG A 429 2.94 -8.44 -1.54
CA ARG A 429 3.32 -8.74 -0.16
C ARG A 429 4.47 -9.76 -0.05
N VAL A 430 4.47 -10.80 -0.88
CA VAL A 430 5.48 -11.87 -0.80
C VAL A 430 6.81 -11.43 -1.40
N THR A 431 6.78 -10.78 -2.56
CA THR A 431 7.99 -10.31 -3.26
C THR A 431 8.74 -9.20 -2.52
N TYR A 432 8.02 -8.41 -1.70
CA TYR A 432 8.59 -7.46 -0.75
C TYR A 432 9.61 -8.09 0.23
N GLY A 433 9.38 -9.35 0.61
CA GLY A 433 10.28 -10.13 1.45
C GLY A 433 10.08 -10.00 2.96
N ARG A 434 9.62 -8.83 3.45
CA ARG A 434 9.27 -8.59 4.87
C ARG A 434 7.76 -8.61 5.08
N ILE A 435 7.17 -9.80 5.04
CA ILE A 435 5.71 -10.02 5.07
C ILE A 435 4.99 -9.36 6.27
N THR A 436 5.67 -9.28 7.42
CA THR A 436 5.12 -8.72 8.67
C THR A 436 5.07 -7.19 8.69
N THR A 437 5.94 -6.54 7.92
CA THR A 437 6.03 -5.07 7.87
C THR A 437 5.59 -4.46 6.55
N PHE A 438 5.10 -5.29 5.64
CA PHE A 438 4.66 -4.89 4.31
C PHE A 438 3.58 -3.80 4.33
N ILE A 439 3.77 -2.82 3.45
CA ILE A 439 2.75 -1.89 2.98
C ILE A 439 2.83 -1.78 1.45
N PRO A 440 1.70 -1.59 0.75
CA PRO A 440 1.71 -1.44 -0.70
C PRO A 440 2.11 -0.03 -1.17
N GLN A 441 2.06 0.98 -0.30
CA GLN A 441 2.53 2.32 -0.60
C GLN A 441 4.06 2.36 -0.62
N PHE A 442 4.62 2.73 -1.77
CA PHE A 442 6.06 2.93 -1.89
C PHE A 442 6.50 4.07 -0.96
N ASN A 443 7.59 3.85 -0.22
CA ASN A 443 8.09 4.81 0.77
C ASN A 443 9.62 4.76 0.87
N SER A 444 10.21 5.82 1.42
CA SER A 444 11.66 6.02 1.45
C SER A 444 12.43 5.01 2.30
N GLU A 445 11.81 4.42 3.33
CA GLU A 445 12.45 3.41 4.18
C GLU A 445 12.75 2.10 3.42
N GLU A 446 12.11 1.91 2.27
CA GLU A 446 12.31 0.74 1.42
C GLU A 446 13.53 0.88 0.50
N ILE A 447 13.96 2.11 0.26
CA ILE A 447 15.03 2.46 -0.67
C ILE A 447 16.40 2.22 -0.01
N ILE A 448 16.73 0.94 0.17
CA ILE A 448 18.02 0.50 0.73
C ILE A 448 19.18 0.53 -0.30
N ARG A 449 18.87 0.76 -1.59
CA ARG A 449 19.81 0.83 -2.72
C ARG A 449 19.26 1.78 -3.79
N PRO A 450 20.14 2.42 -4.61
CA PRO A 450 19.70 3.33 -5.67
C PRO A 450 18.73 2.69 -6.67
N LEU A 451 17.64 3.39 -6.99
CA LEU A 451 16.53 2.90 -7.84
C LEU A 451 16.97 2.52 -9.27
N ASP A 452 17.93 3.26 -9.83
CA ASP A 452 18.51 3.02 -11.16
C ASP A 452 19.25 1.68 -11.25
N GLN A 453 19.87 1.26 -10.14
CA GLN A 453 20.61 0.00 -10.06
C GLN A 453 19.69 -1.19 -9.83
N THR A 454 18.65 -1.01 -9.02
CA THR A 454 17.71 -2.08 -8.64
C THR A 454 16.58 -2.30 -9.64
N LEU A 455 16.28 -1.33 -10.52
CA LEU A 455 15.22 -1.48 -11.53
C LEU A 455 15.46 -2.71 -12.42
N LEU A 456 14.47 -3.60 -12.45
CA LEU A 456 14.40 -4.71 -13.39
C LEU A 456 13.82 -4.24 -14.72
N THR A 457 14.59 -4.44 -15.79
CA THR A 457 14.15 -4.22 -17.17
C THR A 457 14.05 -5.55 -17.90
N LYS A 458 13.30 -5.57 -19.01
CA LYS A 458 13.22 -6.76 -19.86
C LYS A 458 14.61 -7.28 -20.26
N ASP A 459 15.56 -6.39 -20.57
CA ASP A 459 16.88 -6.79 -21.05
C ASP A 459 17.69 -7.48 -19.95
N LYS A 460 17.66 -6.94 -18.72
CA LYS A 460 18.32 -7.57 -17.56
C LYS A 460 17.74 -8.95 -17.27
N LEU A 461 16.41 -9.09 -17.33
CA LEU A 461 15.70 -10.34 -17.03
C LEU A 461 15.91 -11.40 -18.10
N MET A 462 15.75 -11.03 -19.37
CA MET A 462 15.95 -11.95 -20.48
C MET A 462 17.42 -12.38 -20.58
N GLN A 463 18.37 -11.49 -20.34
CA GLN A 463 19.79 -11.86 -20.26
C GLN A 463 20.05 -12.88 -19.15
N ALA A 464 19.44 -12.73 -17.97
CA ALA A 464 19.59 -13.69 -16.87
C ALA A 464 18.93 -15.06 -17.19
N ILE A 465 17.77 -15.05 -17.86
CA ILE A 465 17.13 -16.27 -18.39
C ILE A 465 18.04 -16.95 -19.43
N ASP A 466 18.62 -16.18 -20.35
CA ASP A 466 19.46 -16.71 -21.42
C ASP A 466 20.76 -17.32 -20.89
N LYS A 467 21.41 -16.68 -19.91
CA LYS A 467 22.55 -17.28 -19.18
C LYS A 467 22.20 -18.64 -18.57
N LEU A 468 20.99 -18.80 -18.04
CA LEU A 468 20.53 -20.09 -17.53
C LEU A 468 20.30 -21.08 -18.67
N ARG A 469 19.68 -20.66 -19.78
CA ARG A 469 19.43 -21.51 -20.97
C ARG A 469 20.72 -21.96 -21.66
N GLU A 470 21.80 -21.20 -21.54
CA GLU A 470 23.15 -21.59 -21.99
C GLU A 470 23.74 -22.76 -21.20
N ILE A 471 23.19 -23.06 -20.01
CA ILE A 471 23.64 -24.17 -19.15
C ILE A 471 22.58 -25.27 -19.09
N ASP A 472 21.32 -24.91 -18.92
CA ASP A 472 20.18 -25.83 -18.91
C ASP A 472 19.19 -25.44 -20.02
N PHE A 473 19.55 -25.79 -21.26
CA PHE A 473 18.76 -25.46 -22.44
C PHE A 473 17.36 -26.10 -22.43
N SER A 474 17.18 -27.18 -21.67
CA SER A 474 15.92 -27.92 -21.62
C SER A 474 14.93 -27.39 -20.58
N CYS A 475 15.30 -26.35 -19.80
CA CYS A 475 14.51 -25.85 -18.68
C CYS A 475 13.05 -25.54 -19.07
N PHE A 476 12.86 -24.83 -20.18
CA PHE A 476 11.56 -24.39 -20.66
C PHE A 476 10.99 -25.25 -21.79
N TYR A 477 11.66 -26.36 -22.15
CA TYR A 477 11.17 -27.28 -23.17
C TYR A 477 10.18 -28.28 -22.58
N ARG A 478 9.11 -28.53 -23.31
CA ARG A 478 8.01 -29.40 -22.89
C ARG A 478 7.70 -30.39 -23.99
N GLU A 479 7.55 -31.66 -23.61
CA GLU A 479 7.16 -32.71 -24.54
C GLU A 479 5.68 -32.55 -24.90
N THR A 480 5.42 -32.43 -26.20
CA THR A 480 4.08 -32.35 -26.80
C THR A 480 4.00 -33.34 -27.96
N PHE A 481 2.81 -33.60 -28.47
CA PHE A 481 2.65 -34.44 -29.65
C PHE A 481 1.87 -33.73 -30.75
N ARG A 482 2.21 -34.03 -32.00
CA ARG A 482 1.48 -33.57 -33.18
C ARG A 482 1.07 -34.76 -34.05
N ASN A 483 -0.13 -34.68 -34.60
CA ASN A 483 -0.62 -35.63 -35.59
C ASN A 483 -0.37 -35.06 -36.99
N TYR A 484 0.22 -35.87 -37.86
CA TYR A 484 0.37 -35.62 -39.29
C TYR A 484 -0.43 -36.68 -40.05
N ALA A 485 -1.73 -36.41 -40.26
CA ALA A 485 -2.63 -37.32 -40.96
C ALA A 485 -2.12 -37.66 -42.37
N ASP A 486 -1.64 -36.64 -43.11
CA ASP A 486 -1.11 -36.81 -44.47
C ASP A 486 0.17 -37.64 -44.52
N LEU A 487 0.90 -37.79 -43.40
CA LEU A 487 2.15 -38.55 -43.31
C LEU A 487 1.95 -39.92 -42.64
N GLU A 488 0.71 -40.26 -42.27
CA GLU A 488 0.36 -41.44 -41.47
C GLU A 488 1.16 -41.50 -40.15
N ILE A 489 1.39 -40.35 -39.52
CA ILE A 489 2.09 -40.24 -38.24
C ILE A 489 1.11 -39.71 -37.20
N ASN A 490 0.54 -40.62 -36.41
CA ASN A 490 -0.52 -40.27 -35.45
C ASN A 490 -0.02 -39.52 -34.22
N GLN A 491 1.22 -39.79 -33.78
CA GLN A 491 1.82 -39.18 -32.59
C GLN A 491 3.32 -38.93 -32.82
N PHE A 492 3.65 -37.80 -33.44
CA PHE A 492 5.02 -37.31 -33.46
C PHE A 492 5.30 -36.54 -32.17
N ILE A 493 6.20 -37.06 -31.34
CA ILE A 493 6.63 -36.41 -30.10
C ILE A 493 7.63 -35.32 -30.44
N LYS A 494 7.44 -34.12 -29.89
CA LYS A 494 8.33 -32.97 -30.06
C LYS A 494 8.48 -32.16 -28.77
N ASN A 495 9.59 -31.47 -28.63
CA ASN A 495 9.87 -30.56 -27.53
C ASN A 495 9.65 -29.11 -27.99
N VAL A 496 8.76 -28.39 -27.31
CA VAL A 496 8.45 -26.99 -27.59
C VAL A 496 8.93 -26.13 -26.44
N GLU A 497 9.66 -25.06 -26.75
CA GLU A 497 10.09 -24.09 -25.77
C GLU A 497 8.95 -23.12 -25.41
N VAL A 498 8.66 -23.00 -24.11
CA VAL A 498 7.63 -22.08 -23.60
C VAL A 498 8.24 -21.27 -22.47
N LEU A 499 8.64 -20.04 -22.80
CA LEU A 499 9.22 -19.10 -21.82
C LEU A 499 8.15 -18.62 -20.81
N PRO A 500 8.56 -18.31 -19.57
CA PRO A 500 7.64 -17.84 -18.53
C PRO A 500 7.27 -16.36 -18.76
N ASN A 501 6.11 -15.98 -18.25
CA ASN A 501 5.73 -14.58 -18.06
C ASN A 501 6.26 -14.12 -16.69
N ILE A 502 7.07 -13.06 -16.67
CA ILE A 502 7.56 -12.41 -15.47
C ILE A 502 6.72 -11.16 -15.20
N ILE A 503 6.11 -11.10 -14.02
CA ILE A 503 5.24 -10.01 -13.59
C ILE A 503 5.96 -9.23 -12.48
N LEU A 504 6.16 -7.93 -12.72
CA LEU A 504 6.89 -7.02 -11.86
C LEU A 504 5.93 -6.34 -10.88
N MET A 505 6.04 -6.71 -9.61
CA MET A 505 5.25 -6.19 -8.50
C MET A 505 5.70 -4.77 -8.12
N PRO A 506 4.76 -3.87 -7.75
CA PRO A 506 5.03 -2.45 -7.49
C PRO A 506 5.62 -2.25 -6.10
N ASN A 507 6.83 -2.78 -5.90
CA ASN A 507 7.58 -2.62 -4.66
C ASN A 507 9.09 -2.73 -4.90
N MET A 508 9.85 -2.38 -3.85
CA MET A 508 11.25 -2.72 -3.73
C MET A 508 11.43 -3.91 -2.79
N GLY A 509 12.00 -5.00 -3.29
CA GLY A 509 11.98 -6.28 -2.59
C GLY A 509 13.18 -7.18 -2.88
N SER A 510 13.28 -8.24 -2.07
CA SER A 510 14.38 -9.22 -2.10
C SER A 510 13.93 -10.64 -2.46
N ARG A 511 12.62 -10.88 -2.57
CA ARG A 511 12.08 -12.23 -2.83
C ARG A 511 11.42 -12.33 -4.19
N THR A 512 11.48 -13.53 -4.73
CA THR A 512 10.79 -13.92 -5.96
C THR A 512 9.81 -15.05 -5.65
N LEU A 513 8.85 -15.28 -6.55
CA LEU A 513 7.88 -16.35 -6.39
C LEU A 513 7.51 -16.99 -7.72
N MET A 514 7.64 -18.31 -7.83
CA MET A 514 7.00 -19.08 -8.90
C MET A 514 5.53 -19.25 -8.54
N TRP A 515 4.64 -18.49 -9.20
CA TRP A 515 3.22 -18.44 -8.86
C TRP A 515 2.45 -19.63 -9.41
N GLN A 516 2.64 -19.93 -10.69
CA GLN A 516 2.03 -21.10 -11.33
C GLN A 516 2.86 -21.54 -12.55
N GLU A 517 2.95 -22.85 -12.76
CA GLU A 517 3.75 -23.49 -13.79
C GLU A 517 3.05 -23.57 -15.16
N ILE A 518 1.72 -23.53 -15.16
CA ILE A 518 0.84 -23.57 -16.35
C ILE A 518 -0.43 -22.72 -16.13
N ASP A 519 -1.18 -22.48 -17.19
CA ASP A 519 -2.51 -21.88 -17.19
C ASP A 519 -3.57 -22.93 -17.58
N GLY A 520 -4.58 -23.08 -16.72
CA GLY A 520 -5.61 -24.12 -16.86
C GLY A 520 -5.05 -25.54 -16.91
N LYS A 521 -5.47 -26.32 -17.92
CA LYS A 521 -5.13 -27.75 -18.08
C LYS A 521 -4.06 -28.01 -19.14
N LYS A 522 -3.81 -27.02 -20.00
CA LYS A 522 -2.88 -27.17 -21.11
C LYS A 522 -1.45 -27.08 -20.59
N ARG A 523 -0.62 -28.04 -20.98
CA ARG A 523 0.77 -28.14 -20.51
C ARG A 523 1.72 -27.27 -21.31
N ASP A 524 1.29 -26.63 -22.38
CA ASP A 524 2.09 -25.82 -23.31
C ASP A 524 1.86 -24.31 -23.12
N THR A 525 1.36 -23.89 -21.96
CA THR A 525 1.12 -22.48 -21.61
C THR A 525 2.26 -21.88 -20.78
N PRO A 526 2.56 -20.59 -20.90
CA PRO A 526 3.56 -19.92 -20.05
C PRO A 526 3.31 -20.08 -18.55
N ALA A 527 4.40 -20.22 -17.79
CA ALA A 527 4.37 -20.10 -16.33
C ALA A 527 4.27 -18.61 -15.93
N ARG A 528 3.92 -18.33 -14.65
CA ARG A 528 3.92 -16.97 -14.09
C ARG A 528 4.91 -16.89 -12.95
N MET A 529 5.88 -16.00 -13.09
CA MET A 529 6.91 -15.73 -12.09
C MET A 529 6.77 -14.29 -11.61
N LEU A 530 6.84 -14.06 -10.31
CA LEU A 530 6.69 -12.75 -9.71
C LEU A 530 8.03 -12.27 -9.18
N MET A 531 8.34 -11.02 -9.49
CA MET A 531 9.53 -10.32 -9.01
C MET A 531 9.15 -8.89 -8.63
N PRO A 532 9.83 -8.25 -7.69
CA PRO A 532 9.62 -6.82 -7.43
C PRO A 532 10.23 -6.01 -8.58
N ILE A 533 9.62 -4.89 -8.94
CA ILE A 533 10.13 -4.02 -10.01
C ILE A 533 11.51 -3.44 -9.65
N PHE A 534 11.76 -3.19 -8.35
CA PHE A 534 13.08 -2.87 -7.82
C PHE A 534 13.61 -4.06 -7.00
N PHE A 535 14.62 -4.77 -7.53
CA PHE A 535 15.15 -5.97 -6.90
C PHE A 535 16.50 -5.71 -6.21
N THR A 536 16.62 -6.18 -4.97
CA THR A 536 17.77 -5.85 -4.10
C THR A 536 18.84 -6.94 -4.01
N GLU A 537 18.54 -8.15 -4.47
CA GLU A 537 19.45 -9.30 -4.40
C GLU A 537 20.11 -9.60 -5.76
N ASP A 538 20.91 -10.67 -5.82
CA ASP A 538 21.57 -11.14 -7.04
C ASP A 538 20.55 -11.69 -8.05
N LEU A 539 20.37 -10.98 -9.17
CA LEU A 539 19.39 -11.33 -10.20
C LEU A 539 19.65 -12.72 -10.81
N ASP A 540 20.91 -13.03 -11.12
CA ASP A 540 21.27 -14.33 -11.72
C ASP A 540 20.95 -15.47 -10.73
N GLU A 541 21.23 -15.31 -9.43
CA GLU A 541 20.85 -16.29 -8.40
C GLU A 541 19.33 -16.46 -8.27
N ALA A 542 18.59 -15.35 -8.33
CA ALA A 542 17.15 -15.33 -8.18
C ALA A 542 16.45 -16.05 -9.35
N ILE A 543 16.90 -15.82 -10.58
CA ILE A 543 16.40 -16.51 -11.78
C ILE A 543 16.72 -18.00 -11.71
N VAL A 544 17.94 -18.38 -11.29
CA VAL A 544 18.29 -19.80 -11.11
C VAL A 544 17.37 -20.48 -10.09
N LYS A 545 17.06 -19.81 -8.97
CA LYS A 545 16.12 -20.33 -7.96
C LYS A 545 14.70 -20.48 -8.51
N LEU A 546 14.17 -19.47 -9.20
CA LEU A 546 12.86 -19.51 -9.86
C LEU A 546 12.76 -20.65 -10.88
N CYS A 547 13.79 -20.84 -11.70
CA CYS A 547 13.86 -21.93 -12.67
C CYS A 547 13.95 -23.29 -11.98
N GLY A 548 14.64 -23.40 -10.85
CA GLY A 548 14.64 -24.60 -10.01
C GLY A 548 13.26 -24.92 -9.43
N GLU A 549 12.55 -23.91 -8.91
CA GLU A 549 11.15 -24.06 -8.47
C GLU A 549 10.25 -24.53 -9.60
N TYR A 550 10.35 -23.86 -10.76
CA TYR A 550 9.58 -24.20 -11.95
C TYR A 550 9.88 -25.63 -12.43
N ARG A 551 11.15 -26.05 -12.49
CA ARG A 551 11.56 -27.44 -12.81
C ARG A 551 10.86 -28.46 -11.92
N TRP A 552 10.84 -28.19 -10.62
CA TRP A 552 10.23 -29.08 -9.64
C TRP A 552 8.70 -29.15 -9.82
N GLU A 553 8.02 -28.01 -9.86
CA GLU A 553 6.56 -27.98 -9.95
C GLU A 553 6.05 -28.44 -11.31
N MET A 554 6.75 -28.11 -12.41
CA MET A 554 6.41 -28.60 -13.73
C MET A 554 6.56 -30.13 -13.82
N CYS A 555 7.61 -30.70 -13.20
CA CYS A 555 7.76 -32.15 -13.13
C CYS A 555 6.60 -32.80 -12.36
N ARG A 556 6.21 -32.25 -11.20
CA ARG A 556 5.03 -32.71 -10.45
C ARG A 556 3.75 -32.63 -11.29
N ARG A 557 3.56 -31.54 -12.03
CA ARG A 557 2.40 -31.35 -12.91
C ARG A 557 2.35 -32.36 -14.06
N ILE A 558 3.49 -32.68 -14.65
CA ILE A 558 3.60 -33.66 -15.74
C ILE A 558 3.25 -35.07 -15.23
N GLN A 559 3.82 -35.44 -14.08
CA GLN A 559 3.68 -36.78 -13.48
C GLN A 559 2.33 -37.01 -12.77
N GLY A 560 1.66 -35.93 -12.36
CA GLY A 560 0.37 -36.02 -11.67
C GLY A 560 0.48 -36.83 -10.38
N VAL A 561 -0.31 -37.89 -10.24
CA VAL A 561 -0.31 -38.75 -9.03
C VAL A 561 0.98 -39.56 -8.86
N HIS A 562 1.75 -39.78 -9.94
CA HIS A 562 2.99 -40.56 -9.93
C HIS A 562 4.25 -39.73 -9.67
N TRP A 563 4.10 -38.46 -9.26
CA TRP A 563 5.24 -37.54 -9.07
C TRP A 563 6.29 -38.01 -8.05
N ASN A 564 5.92 -38.90 -7.13
CA ASN A 564 6.80 -39.51 -6.13
C ASN A 564 6.85 -41.05 -6.25
N ASP A 565 6.55 -41.58 -7.43
CA ASP A 565 6.58 -43.02 -7.70
C ASP A 565 7.92 -43.39 -8.34
N VAL A 566 8.72 -44.21 -7.65
CA VAL A 566 10.05 -44.63 -8.15
C VAL A 566 9.94 -45.63 -9.31
N THR A 567 8.77 -46.28 -9.48
CA THR A 567 8.52 -47.17 -10.63
C THR A 567 8.34 -46.41 -11.93
N ASP A 568 8.04 -45.11 -11.86
CA ASP A 568 8.04 -44.16 -12.96
C ASP A 568 9.13 -43.10 -12.75
N PRO A 569 10.37 -43.35 -13.20
CA PRO A 569 11.51 -42.48 -12.90
C PRO A 569 11.31 -41.06 -13.45
N SER A 570 11.34 -40.10 -12.54
CA SER A 570 11.24 -38.67 -12.83
C SER A 570 12.22 -37.90 -11.94
N LEU A 571 12.42 -36.61 -12.26
CA LEU A 571 13.26 -35.73 -11.43
C LEU A 571 12.80 -35.76 -9.97
N THR A 572 11.49 -35.61 -9.74
CA THR A 572 10.94 -35.53 -8.40
C THR A 572 10.96 -36.90 -7.70
N SER A 573 10.58 -37.99 -8.38
CA SER A 573 10.56 -39.31 -7.74
C SER A 573 11.96 -39.80 -7.35
N GLU A 574 12.95 -39.67 -8.24
CA GLU A 574 14.33 -40.06 -7.93
C GLU A 574 14.96 -39.18 -6.86
N TYR A 575 14.70 -37.87 -6.88
CA TYR A 575 15.28 -36.95 -5.91
C TYR A 575 14.64 -37.08 -4.51
N CYS A 576 13.33 -37.33 -4.45
CA CYS A 576 12.64 -37.67 -3.21
C CYS A 576 13.16 -38.99 -2.61
N ASP A 577 13.30 -40.05 -3.42
CA ASP A 577 13.87 -41.33 -2.99
C ASP A 577 15.30 -41.15 -2.42
N TYR A 578 16.12 -40.39 -3.14
CA TYR A 578 17.47 -40.01 -2.71
C TYR A 578 17.46 -39.36 -1.32
N LEU A 579 16.62 -38.36 -1.09
CA LEU A 579 16.54 -37.66 0.20
C LEU A 579 15.87 -38.49 1.30
N GLN A 580 14.97 -39.39 0.96
CA GLN A 580 14.29 -40.25 1.93
C GLN A 580 15.22 -41.36 2.44
N PHE A 581 16.00 -41.97 1.56
CA PHE A 581 16.84 -43.13 1.86
C PHE A 581 18.34 -42.83 1.97
N TYR A 582 18.74 -41.55 2.01
CA TYR A 582 20.14 -41.12 2.08
C TYR A 582 20.96 -41.80 3.22
N LYS A 583 20.33 -42.13 4.36
CA LYS A 583 21.00 -42.82 5.48
C LYS A 583 21.45 -44.24 5.12
N LYS A 584 20.70 -44.93 4.25
CA LYS A 584 20.94 -46.31 3.82
C LYS A 584 21.74 -46.40 2.52
N ASN A 585 21.96 -45.28 1.83
CA ASN A 585 22.67 -45.26 0.56
C ASN A 585 24.19 -45.44 0.76
N HIS A 586 24.73 -46.58 0.29
CA HIS A 586 26.14 -46.93 0.40
C HIS A 586 27.08 -46.09 -0.47
N GLU A 587 26.55 -45.36 -1.47
CA GLU A 587 27.33 -44.43 -2.30
C GLU A 587 27.64 -43.09 -1.60
N LEU A 588 27.01 -42.81 -0.45
CA LEU A 588 27.20 -41.57 0.31
C LEU A 588 28.16 -41.75 1.48
N SER A 589 29.14 -40.86 1.58
CA SER A 589 30.06 -40.79 2.73
C SER A 589 29.34 -40.33 4.01
N PRO A 590 29.88 -40.65 5.21
CA PRO A 590 29.31 -40.17 6.48
C PRO A 590 29.16 -38.64 6.55
N ASP A 591 30.16 -37.90 6.08
CA ASP A 591 30.13 -36.43 5.99
C ASP A 591 29.01 -35.92 5.07
N THR A 592 28.83 -36.55 3.90
CA THR A 592 27.76 -36.20 2.96
C THR A 592 26.39 -36.42 3.57
N ARG A 593 26.20 -37.50 4.34
CA ARG A 593 24.94 -37.77 5.03
C ARG A 593 24.63 -36.68 6.06
N GLU A 594 25.62 -36.19 6.81
CA GLU A 594 25.38 -35.09 7.77
C GLU A 594 25.08 -33.77 7.06
N LYS A 595 25.71 -33.50 5.91
CA LYS A 595 25.36 -32.35 5.05
C LYS A 595 23.92 -32.40 4.55
N ILE A 596 23.46 -33.56 4.05
CA ILE A 596 22.07 -33.75 3.61
C ILE A 596 21.10 -33.54 4.78
N LYS A 597 21.41 -34.10 5.96
CA LYS A 597 20.62 -33.88 7.18
C LYS A 597 20.51 -32.39 7.53
N THR A 598 21.62 -31.66 7.45
CA THR A 598 21.66 -30.22 7.72
C THR A 598 20.85 -29.43 6.68
N ALA A 599 20.95 -29.80 5.40
CA ALA A 599 20.17 -29.18 4.32
C ALA A 599 18.66 -29.40 4.51
N LEU A 600 18.24 -30.63 4.85
CA LEU A 600 16.85 -30.95 5.18
C LEU A 600 16.35 -30.15 6.40
N GLN A 601 17.16 -30.03 7.45
CA GLN A 601 16.81 -29.21 8.63
C GLN A 601 16.61 -27.74 8.25
N LYS A 602 17.54 -27.16 7.46
CA LYS A 602 17.42 -25.78 6.97
C LYS A 602 16.19 -25.57 6.08
N ALA A 603 15.87 -26.55 5.24
CA ALA A 603 14.70 -26.55 4.38
C ALA A 603 13.40 -26.96 5.10
N ARG A 604 13.39 -27.14 6.43
CA ARG A 604 12.23 -27.59 7.22
C ARG A 604 11.61 -28.89 6.69
N ASN A 605 12.47 -29.84 6.30
CA ASN A 605 12.13 -31.11 5.65
C ASN A 605 11.39 -30.98 4.30
N ASN A 606 11.43 -29.81 3.65
CA ASN A 606 10.92 -29.64 2.30
C ASN A 606 11.97 -30.08 1.26
N TYR A 607 11.72 -31.18 0.56
CA TYR A 607 12.61 -31.73 -0.45
C TYR A 607 12.83 -30.78 -1.64
N ARG A 608 11.81 -30.00 -2.01
CA ARG A 608 11.93 -28.95 -3.04
C ARG A 608 13.01 -27.93 -2.67
N GLY A 609 13.05 -27.50 -1.40
CA GLY A 609 14.03 -26.52 -0.93
C GLY A 609 15.48 -27.02 -1.05
N VAL A 610 15.70 -28.32 -0.79
CA VAL A 610 17.02 -28.95 -0.96
C VAL A 610 17.36 -29.08 -2.44
N PHE A 611 16.42 -29.49 -3.28
CA PHE A 611 16.61 -29.54 -4.73
C PHE A 611 17.01 -28.18 -5.32
N ILE A 612 16.35 -27.09 -4.93
CA ILE A 612 16.66 -25.75 -5.43
C ILE A 612 18.09 -25.34 -5.06
N GLN A 613 18.56 -25.68 -3.85
CA GLN A 613 19.95 -25.42 -3.44
C GLN A 613 20.94 -26.20 -4.31
N ASP A 614 20.67 -27.49 -4.54
CA ASP A 614 21.48 -28.34 -5.41
C ASP A 614 21.45 -27.88 -6.87
N TYR A 615 20.29 -27.47 -7.40
CA TYR A 615 20.16 -26.91 -8.74
C TYR A 615 20.92 -25.58 -8.88
N ASN A 616 20.90 -24.73 -7.85
CA ASN A 616 21.70 -23.51 -7.84
C ASN A 616 23.20 -23.81 -7.88
N MET A 617 23.67 -24.77 -7.09
CA MET A 617 25.05 -25.26 -7.13
C MET A 617 25.38 -25.89 -8.50
N TYR A 618 24.45 -26.61 -9.11
CA TYR A 618 24.61 -27.21 -10.43
C TYR A 618 24.85 -26.14 -11.52
N ILE A 619 24.02 -25.12 -11.56
CA ILE A 619 24.14 -24.04 -12.55
C ILE A 619 25.35 -23.15 -12.29
N ARG A 620 25.61 -22.72 -11.04
CA ARG A 620 26.69 -21.76 -10.75
C ARG A 620 28.08 -22.39 -10.59
N ASN A 621 28.16 -23.61 -10.07
CA ASN A 621 29.44 -24.25 -9.72
C ASN A 621 29.77 -25.43 -10.62
N GLU A 622 28.86 -26.38 -10.80
CA GLU A 622 29.17 -27.56 -11.61
C GLU A 622 29.41 -27.18 -13.08
N ALA A 623 28.59 -26.30 -13.65
CA ALA A 623 28.76 -25.84 -15.04
C ALA A 623 30.09 -25.09 -15.30
N SER A 624 30.70 -24.52 -14.25
CA SER A 624 32.02 -23.88 -14.32
C SER A 624 33.19 -24.85 -14.03
N GLY A 625 32.90 -26.14 -13.82
CA GLY A 625 33.88 -27.19 -13.53
C GLY A 625 34.19 -27.38 -12.04
N SER A 626 33.53 -26.63 -11.15
CA SER A 626 33.69 -26.76 -9.70
C SER A 626 32.72 -27.80 -9.14
N ALA A 627 33.21 -29.04 -9.00
CA ALA A 627 32.43 -30.16 -8.48
C ALA A 627 32.15 -30.02 -6.97
N ARG A 628 30.97 -29.51 -6.61
CA ARG A 628 30.55 -29.29 -5.20
C ARG A 628 29.42 -30.21 -4.76
N MET A 629 28.64 -30.73 -5.69
CA MET A 629 27.56 -31.67 -5.42
C MET A 629 28.11 -33.07 -5.10
N ASN A 630 27.31 -33.87 -4.41
CA ASN A 630 27.63 -35.29 -4.25
C ASN A 630 27.27 -36.08 -5.52
N LYS A 631 27.88 -37.27 -5.68
CA LYS A 631 27.72 -38.12 -6.86
C LYS A 631 26.25 -38.44 -7.19
N VAL A 632 25.43 -38.74 -6.18
CA VAL A 632 24.04 -39.16 -6.37
C VAL A 632 23.18 -37.98 -6.85
N ALA A 633 23.21 -36.85 -6.12
CA ALA A 633 22.48 -35.65 -6.51
C ALA A 633 22.91 -35.15 -7.89
N ARG A 634 24.21 -35.13 -8.20
CA ARG A 634 24.73 -34.76 -9.52
C ARG A 634 24.14 -35.63 -10.63
N GLY A 635 24.11 -36.95 -10.42
CA GLY A 635 23.58 -37.90 -11.40
C GLY A 635 22.09 -37.69 -11.68
N ILE A 636 21.30 -37.40 -10.65
CA ILE A 636 19.87 -37.13 -10.78
C ILE A 636 19.66 -35.79 -11.52
N VAL A 637 20.27 -34.69 -11.04
CA VAL A 637 20.09 -33.36 -11.64
C VAL A 637 20.54 -33.35 -13.10
N TYR A 638 21.72 -33.90 -13.43
CA TYR A 638 22.21 -33.93 -14.81
C TYR A 638 21.28 -34.74 -15.75
N ARG A 639 20.66 -35.83 -15.27
CA ARG A 639 19.77 -36.66 -16.09
C ARG A 639 18.57 -35.88 -16.61
N TYR A 640 18.04 -34.97 -15.80
CA TYR A 640 16.81 -34.22 -16.08
C TYR A 640 17.06 -32.78 -16.51
N CYS A 641 18.23 -32.22 -16.18
CA CYS A 641 18.67 -30.87 -16.53
C CYS A 641 20.02 -30.94 -17.28
N PRO A 642 20.09 -31.58 -18.47
CA PRO A 642 21.36 -31.81 -19.15
C PRO A 642 22.02 -30.53 -19.66
N PHE A 643 23.34 -30.47 -19.53
CA PHE A 643 24.17 -29.43 -20.17
C PHE A 643 24.05 -29.47 -21.69
N PRO A 644 24.18 -28.35 -22.42
CA PRO A 644 24.26 -28.37 -23.89
C PRO A 644 25.57 -28.99 -24.37
N LYS A 645 25.62 -29.37 -25.64
CA LYS A 645 26.70 -30.10 -26.31
C LYS A 645 28.07 -29.50 -26.06
N ALA A 646 28.22 -28.19 -26.25
CA ALA A 646 29.48 -27.50 -26.04
C ALA A 646 30.02 -27.68 -24.61
N LEU A 647 29.14 -27.59 -23.61
CA LEU A 647 29.51 -27.78 -22.22
C LEU A 647 29.71 -29.26 -21.88
N ARG A 648 28.91 -30.18 -22.44
CA ARG A 648 29.12 -31.63 -22.28
C ARG A 648 30.47 -32.08 -22.81
N ASP A 649 30.86 -31.61 -23.99
CA ASP A 649 32.13 -32.00 -24.60
C ASP A 649 33.32 -31.49 -23.77
N LYS A 650 33.23 -30.27 -23.21
CA LYS A 650 34.21 -29.75 -22.25
C LYS A 650 34.23 -30.55 -20.93
N MET A 651 33.06 -30.90 -20.40
CA MET A 651 32.92 -31.59 -19.11
C MET A 651 33.22 -33.09 -19.20
N HIS A 652 33.30 -33.66 -20.40
CA HIS A 652 33.63 -35.08 -20.61
C HIS A 652 35.04 -35.42 -20.10
N GLU A 653 35.96 -34.46 -20.14
CA GLU A 653 37.32 -34.61 -19.59
C GLU A 653 37.32 -34.82 -18.07
N ASN A 654 36.26 -34.40 -17.36
CA ASN A 654 36.12 -34.60 -15.93
C ASN A 654 35.61 -36.03 -15.63
N PRO A 655 36.38 -36.86 -14.89
CA PRO A 655 35.97 -38.24 -14.57
C PRO A 655 34.64 -38.35 -13.82
N GLN A 656 34.22 -37.29 -13.10
CA GLN A 656 32.94 -37.27 -12.39
C GLN A 656 31.73 -37.13 -13.31
N TYR A 657 31.95 -36.70 -14.57
CA TYR A 657 30.91 -36.44 -15.56
C TYR A 657 30.98 -37.38 -16.77
N ALA A 658 32.16 -37.92 -17.11
CA ALA A 658 32.36 -38.78 -18.28
C ALA A 658 31.29 -39.90 -18.42
N ASP A 659 31.13 -40.74 -17.38
CA ASP A 659 30.15 -41.85 -17.39
C ASP A 659 28.69 -41.37 -17.48
N ILE A 660 28.37 -40.24 -16.84
CA ILE A 660 27.02 -39.66 -16.87
C ILE A 660 26.70 -39.11 -18.27
N ILE A 661 27.68 -38.43 -18.89
CA ILE A 661 27.58 -37.89 -20.25
C ILE A 661 27.44 -39.03 -21.26
N ASP A 662 28.23 -40.10 -21.15
CA ASP A 662 28.19 -41.23 -22.08
C ASP A 662 26.83 -41.94 -22.04
N LYS A 663 26.30 -42.21 -20.84
CA LYS A 663 24.94 -42.77 -20.66
C LYS A 663 23.87 -41.88 -21.28
N TRP A 664 23.97 -40.57 -21.10
CA TRP A 664 23.05 -39.61 -21.70
C TRP A 664 23.16 -39.61 -23.24
N LYS A 665 24.38 -39.58 -23.79
CA LYS A 665 24.64 -39.60 -25.25
C LYS A 665 24.02 -40.82 -25.91
N VAL A 666 24.13 -42.00 -25.29
CA VAL A 666 23.50 -43.24 -25.79
C VAL A 666 21.97 -43.11 -25.83
N LYS A 667 21.36 -42.63 -24.74
CA LYS A 667 19.89 -42.46 -24.66
C LYS A 667 19.38 -41.48 -25.72
N GLN A 668 20.03 -40.33 -25.88
CA GLN A 668 19.60 -39.31 -26.83
C GLN A 668 19.85 -39.69 -28.28
N SER A 669 20.98 -40.36 -28.58
CA SER A 669 21.26 -40.85 -29.94
C SER A 669 20.18 -41.84 -30.40
N GLY A 670 19.65 -42.66 -29.48
CA GLY A 670 18.50 -43.52 -29.74
C GLY A 670 17.26 -42.73 -30.16
N LYS A 671 16.91 -41.67 -29.42
CA LYS A 671 15.77 -40.79 -29.76
C LYS A 671 15.98 -40.06 -31.09
N ALA A 672 17.16 -39.46 -31.29
CA ALA A 672 17.50 -38.73 -32.51
C ALA A 672 17.40 -39.63 -33.75
N LYS A 673 17.84 -40.90 -33.64
CA LYS A 673 17.72 -41.89 -34.72
C LYS A 673 16.26 -42.17 -35.09
N LEU A 674 15.34 -42.22 -34.12
CA LEU A 674 13.91 -42.41 -34.40
C LEU A 674 13.34 -41.22 -35.20
N VAL A 675 13.72 -40.00 -34.83
CA VAL A 675 13.30 -38.79 -35.54
C VAL A 675 13.91 -38.74 -36.96
N GLN A 676 15.18 -39.10 -37.12
CA GLN A 676 15.82 -39.21 -38.45
C GLN A 676 15.12 -40.24 -39.35
N VAL A 677 14.70 -41.38 -38.80
CA VAL A 677 13.94 -42.39 -39.54
C VAL A 677 12.57 -41.84 -39.96
N ALA A 678 11.91 -41.06 -39.09
CA ALA A 678 10.65 -40.40 -39.42
C ALA A 678 10.83 -39.37 -40.55
N ILE A 679 11.85 -38.50 -40.46
CA ILE A 679 12.21 -37.53 -41.52
C ILE A 679 12.45 -38.25 -42.84
N LYS A 680 13.28 -39.30 -42.84
CA LYS A 680 13.58 -40.08 -44.06
C LYS A 680 12.34 -40.76 -44.65
N LYS A 681 11.37 -41.17 -43.82
CA LYS A 681 10.08 -41.70 -44.29
C LYS A 681 9.31 -40.62 -45.06
N VAL A 682 9.29 -39.38 -44.58
CA VAL A 682 8.63 -38.24 -45.24
C VAL A 682 9.32 -37.89 -46.56
N GLU A 683 10.65 -37.84 -46.57
CA GLU A 683 11.44 -37.60 -47.79
C GLU A 683 11.20 -38.68 -48.85
N ASN A 684 11.16 -39.96 -48.45
CA ASN A 684 10.88 -41.07 -49.37
C ASN A 684 9.46 -41.03 -49.96
N LEU A 685 8.52 -40.39 -49.28
CA LEU A 685 7.16 -40.14 -49.78
C LEU A 685 7.12 -38.95 -50.76
N GLY A 686 8.24 -38.27 -51.00
CA GLY A 686 8.34 -37.09 -51.86
C GLY A 686 7.62 -35.87 -51.29
N LYS A 687 7.40 -35.84 -49.97
CA LYS A 687 6.70 -34.75 -49.26
C LYS A 687 7.69 -33.82 -48.58
N GLU A 688 7.26 -32.58 -48.34
CA GLU A 688 8.03 -31.60 -47.58
C GLU A 688 8.10 -32.01 -46.10
N VAL A 689 9.30 -31.98 -45.52
CA VAL A 689 9.54 -32.33 -44.13
C VAL A 689 9.01 -31.20 -43.23
N PRO A 690 8.09 -31.45 -42.29
CA PRO A 690 7.63 -30.43 -41.36
C PRO A 690 8.79 -29.87 -40.53
N ALA A 691 8.85 -28.53 -40.39
CA ALA A 691 9.92 -27.84 -39.63
C ALA A 691 10.11 -28.41 -38.22
N GLU A 692 9.01 -28.78 -37.56
CA GLU A 692 9.03 -29.33 -36.19
C GLU A 692 9.81 -30.66 -36.07
N MET A 693 9.91 -31.45 -37.14
CA MET A 693 10.72 -32.67 -37.12
C MET A 693 12.21 -32.35 -37.10
N THR A 694 12.62 -31.32 -37.85
CA THR A 694 13.99 -30.81 -37.87
C THR A 694 14.32 -30.13 -36.55
N GLU A 695 13.41 -29.31 -36.01
CA GLU A 695 13.57 -28.66 -34.70
C GLU A 695 13.72 -29.68 -33.55
N GLU A 696 12.93 -30.76 -33.56
CA GLU A 696 13.10 -31.84 -32.57
C GLU A 696 14.45 -32.55 -32.72
N LEU A 697 14.91 -32.79 -33.95
CA LEU A 697 16.23 -33.36 -34.18
C LEU A 697 17.33 -32.43 -33.64
N ASP A 698 17.24 -31.14 -33.91
CA ASP A 698 18.18 -30.14 -33.40
C ASP A 698 18.16 -30.08 -31.87
N TYR A 699 16.98 -30.12 -31.25
CA TYR A 699 16.84 -30.20 -29.80
C TYR A 699 17.51 -31.44 -29.19
N LEU A 700 17.32 -32.62 -29.79
CA LEU A 700 17.93 -33.87 -29.30
C LEU A 700 19.46 -33.89 -29.47
N LEU A 701 19.99 -33.12 -30.42
CA LEU A 701 21.42 -32.98 -30.69
C LEU A 701 22.08 -31.80 -29.95
N ARG A 702 21.27 -30.88 -29.41
CA ARG A 702 21.67 -29.72 -28.62
C ARG A 702 22.33 -30.13 -27.33
#